data_AF-A0A2V6G5G1-F1
#
_entry.id   AF-A0A2V6G5G1-F1
#
_cell.length_a   1.000
_cell.length_b   1.000
_cell.length_c   1.000
_cell.angle_alpha   90.00
_cell.angle_beta   90.00
_cell.angle_gamma   90.00
#
_symmetry.space_group_name_H-M   'P 1'
#
loop_
_entity.id
_entity.type
_entity.pdbx_description
1 polymer ?
#
loop_
_entity_poly.entity_id
_entity_poly.type
_entity_poly.pdbx_seq_one_letter_code
_entity_poly.pdbx_strand_id
1 'polypeptide(L)'
;MTRVTASLSRVVSSFWRHDLNSQHPPSWLGAIVAVAGAAITALAVKADWVGDSYGLAFLPTPTMLACGGFALFVGGITSILPVSRRKIGAWFLIGVAAVTVALASDTALNFQQSQQTPANIVAPNGRAAPRESRKLLVLKAAQEKPSPDLTSKFVMLMFLSGAVGLVRWSAPARKQTDANLQARLLAADKPSMSRFVCLEIQLGLLVLLSHQFNLISPLFHHQILLLICFGFLVHYFLPFEYRLPFFLLLSLSAIVSVFGLLDAAWLIGIGLVLIGLCHLPVPFRFRVVLLVIAGFALAQFRVGRWHAPWHDAIWPVLASMFMFRLIVYLYSLQHRKAPADFWPSLSYFFLLPNVVFPLFPVVDYTTFHRNYYDEDRHLIHQRGLKWIFWGVMHFLLYRAVYYYMVIGPEDVNSVADLVRYLVSNFLLILRLSGQFHLVIGVLLLFGFDLPRIMNRYWHAASFTDFWRRANIYWRDFMQRVVFYPIYFRLRHWPATASLLFATVVVFLVTWALHGYQWFWLRGSFSISAPDVLFWSVFGALVAANTVYDAKNAGRKKSTALRQRSFVGIALHTLRIIGVFSVICLLWSIWISTSLSEWMSLWAIPGPTWKDVTVLAPAFVGGVVLALWGALAARNEELPHGAASRATSSPEKSFLAAALPTAAAILAVLIISQPAVYGRFGQSFAAIAEELSKEKLSRQDLATLERGYYENLTRVDRFNSAMSFKGEPIGVPITSTRATFSASCFDHRWDPRTPHFTPIGGECGTRNTTNYRLPEPAGSHCWAARPK
;
A
#
# COMPACT_ATOMS: atom_id res chain seq x y z
N MET A 1 47.02 -32.96 -8.97
CA MET A 1 45.65 -32.74 -8.42
C MET A 1 44.82 -31.65 -9.13
N THR A 2 45.30 -30.99 -10.19
CA THR A 2 44.59 -29.86 -10.84
C THR A 2 43.98 -30.15 -12.22
N ARG A 3 44.11 -31.36 -12.77
CA ARG A 3 43.45 -31.76 -14.03
C ARG A 3 42.19 -32.62 -13.85
N VAL A 4 42.02 -33.26 -12.70
CA VAL A 4 40.85 -34.13 -12.41
C VAL A 4 39.63 -33.30 -11.94
N THR A 5 39.84 -32.16 -11.28
CA THR A 5 38.77 -31.23 -10.88
C THR A 5 38.17 -30.43 -12.06
N ALA A 6 38.94 -30.27 -13.15
CA ALA A 6 38.49 -29.57 -14.36
C ALA A 6 37.67 -30.46 -15.32
N SER A 7 37.76 -31.79 -15.21
CA SER A 7 36.91 -32.71 -15.99
C SER A 7 35.59 -32.99 -15.28
N LEU A 8 35.58 -33.13 -13.94
CA LEU A 8 34.35 -33.28 -13.15
C LEU A 8 33.44 -32.04 -13.23
N SER A 9 33.99 -30.82 -13.22
CA SER A 9 33.20 -29.59 -13.44
C SER A 9 32.67 -29.45 -14.87
N ARG A 10 33.33 -30.05 -15.87
CA ARG A 10 32.86 -30.08 -17.26
C ARG A 10 31.80 -31.15 -17.50
N VAL A 11 31.88 -32.31 -16.85
CA VAL A 11 30.86 -33.37 -16.92
C VAL A 11 29.61 -32.97 -16.13
N VAL A 12 29.75 -32.37 -14.94
CA VAL A 12 28.60 -31.85 -14.19
C VAL A 12 27.97 -30.66 -14.92
N SER A 13 28.75 -29.76 -15.51
CA SER A 13 28.18 -28.62 -16.25
C SER A 13 27.69 -28.95 -17.67
N SER A 14 28.03 -30.10 -18.25
CA SER A 14 27.42 -30.58 -19.50
C SER A 14 26.14 -31.36 -19.23
N PHE A 15 26.07 -32.14 -18.15
CA PHE A 15 24.85 -32.83 -17.72
C PHE A 15 23.73 -31.83 -17.38
N TRP A 16 24.06 -30.69 -16.76
CA TRP A 16 23.11 -29.61 -16.51
C TRP A 16 22.82 -28.71 -17.71
N ARG A 17 23.72 -28.62 -18.71
CA ARG A 17 23.50 -27.78 -19.90
C ARG A 17 22.69 -28.46 -21.00
N HIS A 18 22.76 -29.78 -21.11
CA HIS A 18 22.12 -30.47 -22.24
C HIS A 18 20.62 -30.69 -22.04
N ASP A 19 20.12 -30.71 -20.80
CA ASP A 19 18.71 -31.00 -20.50
C ASP A 19 17.84 -29.74 -20.30
N LEU A 20 18.45 -28.58 -20.00
CA LEU A 20 17.76 -27.30 -19.81
C LEU A 20 17.41 -26.54 -21.11
N ASN A 21 17.88 -27.04 -22.26
CA ASN A 21 17.59 -26.48 -23.58
C ASN A 21 16.54 -27.30 -24.35
N SER A 22 16.00 -28.36 -23.75
CA SER A 22 14.89 -29.11 -24.33
C SER A 22 13.63 -28.24 -24.32
N GLN A 23 13.04 -28.07 -25.51
CA GLN A 23 11.86 -27.22 -25.74
C GLN A 23 10.57 -27.76 -25.10
N HIS A 24 10.68 -28.80 -24.28
CA HIS A 24 9.61 -29.43 -23.51
C HIS A 24 10.11 -29.63 -22.08
N PRO A 25 9.38 -29.20 -21.05
CA PRO A 25 9.75 -29.57 -19.68
C PRO A 25 9.80 -31.10 -19.59
N PRO A 26 10.77 -31.68 -18.87
CA PRO A 26 10.76 -33.11 -18.64
C PRO A 26 9.40 -33.52 -18.05
N SER A 27 8.75 -34.48 -18.67
CA SER A 27 7.40 -34.94 -18.30
C SER A 27 7.31 -35.36 -16.82
N TRP A 28 8.42 -35.85 -16.25
CA TRP A 28 8.54 -36.20 -14.84
C TRP A 28 8.33 -34.99 -13.91
N LEU A 29 8.74 -33.78 -14.31
CA LEU A 29 8.63 -32.57 -13.49
C LEU A 29 7.18 -32.06 -13.47
N GLY A 30 6.48 -32.13 -14.61
CA GLY A 30 5.04 -31.92 -14.66
C GLY A 30 4.26 -32.94 -13.82
N ALA A 31 4.70 -34.21 -13.81
CA ALA A 31 4.09 -35.27 -13.00
C ALA A 31 4.29 -35.03 -11.50
N ILE A 32 5.48 -34.58 -11.08
CA ILE A 32 5.73 -34.19 -9.68
C ILE A 32 4.82 -33.03 -9.26
N VAL A 33 4.71 -31.98 -10.09
CA VAL A 33 3.81 -30.84 -9.80
C VAL A 33 2.36 -31.32 -9.70
N ALA A 34 1.96 -32.26 -10.56
CA ALA A 34 0.61 -32.82 -10.50
C ALA A 34 0.38 -33.61 -9.20
N VAL A 35 1.28 -34.52 -8.84
CA VAL A 35 1.19 -35.34 -7.62
C VAL A 35 1.22 -34.47 -6.37
N ALA A 36 2.11 -33.47 -6.31
CA ALA A 36 2.17 -32.52 -5.22
C ALA A 36 0.87 -31.71 -5.10
N GLY A 37 0.33 -31.23 -6.22
CA GLY A 37 -0.96 -30.56 -6.26
C GLY A 37 -2.11 -31.43 -5.75
N ALA A 38 -2.17 -32.70 -6.17
CA ALA A 38 -3.16 -33.66 -5.70
C ALA A 38 -3.02 -33.93 -4.18
N ALA A 39 -1.80 -34.08 -3.68
CA ALA A 39 -1.52 -34.28 -2.26
C ALA A 39 -1.93 -33.06 -1.42
N ILE A 40 -1.58 -31.84 -1.86
CA ILE A 40 -2.01 -30.59 -1.20
C ILE A 40 -3.53 -30.51 -1.18
N THR A 41 -4.20 -30.82 -2.29
CA THR A 41 -5.66 -30.82 -2.37
C THR A 41 -6.27 -31.81 -1.37
N ALA A 42 -5.78 -33.05 -1.35
CA ALA A 42 -6.27 -34.09 -0.45
C ALA A 42 -6.04 -33.74 1.03
N LEU A 43 -4.86 -33.22 1.37
CA LEU A 43 -4.54 -32.79 2.73
C LEU A 43 -5.40 -31.60 3.16
N ALA A 44 -5.63 -30.65 2.27
CA ALA A 44 -6.45 -29.48 2.54
C ALA A 44 -7.92 -29.85 2.73
N VAL A 45 -8.48 -30.71 1.87
CA VAL A 45 -9.83 -31.26 2.02
C VAL A 45 -9.95 -32.08 3.31
N LYS A 46 -8.94 -32.90 3.65
CA LYS A 46 -8.91 -33.65 4.91
C LYS A 46 -8.85 -32.75 6.14
N ALA A 47 -8.05 -31.68 6.10
CA ALA A 47 -7.96 -30.72 7.20
C ALA A 47 -9.28 -29.98 7.46
N ASP A 48 -10.04 -29.72 6.40
CA ASP A 48 -11.40 -29.16 6.48
C ASP A 48 -12.40 -30.19 7.04
N TRP A 49 -12.25 -31.47 6.68
CA TRP A 49 -13.12 -32.57 7.14
C TRP A 49 -12.89 -33.03 8.58
N VAL A 50 -11.66 -32.92 9.10
CA VAL A 50 -11.28 -33.41 10.44
C VAL A 50 -11.42 -32.31 11.51
N GLY A 51 -11.74 -31.07 11.13
CA GLY A 51 -12.11 -30.02 12.08
C GLY A 51 -13.46 -30.35 12.73
N ASP A 52 -13.43 -30.88 13.96
CA ASP A 52 -14.60 -31.25 14.76
C ASP A 52 -15.61 -30.10 14.91
N SER A 53 -16.57 -30.02 13.99
CA SER A 53 -17.88 -29.39 14.14
C SER A 53 -18.73 -29.78 12.94
N TYR A 54 -19.78 -30.56 13.16
CA TYR A 54 -20.77 -30.94 12.15
C TYR A 54 -21.35 -29.69 11.45
N GLY A 55 -20.80 -29.37 10.28
CA GLY A 55 -21.25 -28.32 9.39
C GLY A 55 -20.22 -28.10 8.30
N LEU A 56 -20.66 -27.96 7.05
CA LEU A 56 -19.87 -27.54 5.88
C LEU A 56 -19.33 -26.10 6.05
N ALA A 57 -18.52 -25.88 7.09
CA ALA A 57 -17.89 -24.61 7.39
C ALA A 57 -16.49 -24.63 6.78
N PHE A 58 -16.43 -24.47 5.45
CA PHE A 58 -15.20 -24.29 4.69
C PHE A 58 -14.30 -23.25 5.38
N LEU A 59 -13.26 -23.71 6.08
CA LEU A 59 -12.32 -22.80 6.72
C LEU A 59 -11.51 -22.10 5.61
N PRO A 60 -11.29 -20.78 5.68
CA PRO A 60 -10.68 -20.00 4.61
C PRO A 60 -9.36 -20.55 4.06
N THR A 61 -8.49 -20.99 4.97
CA THR A 61 -7.13 -21.40 4.65
C THR A 61 -7.08 -22.79 4.00
N PRO A 62 -7.73 -23.85 4.56
CA PRO A 62 -7.88 -25.14 3.88
C PRO A 62 -8.50 -25.03 2.48
N THR A 63 -9.55 -24.24 2.32
CA THR A 63 -10.25 -24.14 1.05
C THR A 63 -9.42 -23.49 -0.06
N MET A 64 -8.70 -22.41 0.24
CA MET A 64 -7.77 -21.80 -0.73
C MET A 64 -6.59 -22.73 -1.05
N LEU A 65 -6.06 -23.44 -0.05
CA LEU A 65 -5.03 -24.47 -0.24
C LEU A 65 -5.51 -25.58 -1.17
N ALA A 66 -6.76 -26.04 -1.03
CA ALA A 66 -7.35 -27.04 -1.90
C ALA A 66 -7.44 -26.55 -3.36
N CYS A 67 -7.86 -25.30 -3.57
CA CYS A 67 -7.94 -24.71 -4.91
C CYS A 67 -6.57 -24.51 -5.55
N GLY A 68 -5.58 -24.04 -4.77
CA GLY A 68 -4.19 -23.92 -5.22
C GLY A 68 -3.58 -25.28 -5.57
N GLY A 69 -3.80 -26.29 -4.71
CA GLY A 69 -3.40 -27.68 -4.98
C GLY A 69 -4.03 -28.21 -6.26
N PHE A 70 -5.32 -27.98 -6.48
CA PHE A 70 -6.02 -28.45 -7.67
C PHE A 70 -5.57 -27.71 -8.93
N ALA A 71 -5.29 -26.41 -8.85
CA ALA A 71 -4.68 -25.66 -9.95
C ALA A 71 -3.28 -26.17 -10.31
N LEU A 72 -2.45 -26.54 -9.33
CA LEU A 72 -1.16 -27.21 -9.57
C LEU A 72 -1.35 -28.59 -10.20
N PHE A 73 -2.34 -29.36 -9.74
CA PHE A 73 -2.68 -30.67 -10.30
C PHE A 73 -3.02 -30.56 -11.80
N VAL A 74 -4.00 -29.70 -12.12
CA VAL A 74 -4.44 -29.48 -13.50
C VAL A 74 -3.32 -28.85 -14.32
N GLY A 75 -2.61 -27.86 -13.78
CA GLY A 75 -1.46 -27.19 -14.39
C GLY A 75 -0.34 -28.16 -14.77
N GLY A 76 0.02 -29.03 -13.83
CA GLY A 76 0.95 -30.14 -14.02
C GLY A 76 0.51 -31.07 -15.14
N ILE A 77 -0.74 -31.55 -15.10
CA ILE A 77 -1.31 -32.40 -16.17
C ILE A 77 -1.30 -31.69 -17.53
N THR A 78 -1.74 -30.42 -17.61
CA THR A 78 -1.71 -29.65 -18.87
C THR A 78 -0.32 -29.50 -19.45
N SER A 79 0.70 -29.40 -18.61
CA SER A 79 2.08 -29.26 -19.07
C SER A 79 2.60 -30.53 -19.75
N ILE A 80 2.09 -31.71 -19.34
CA ILE A 80 2.43 -33.03 -19.87
C ILE A 80 1.59 -33.37 -21.12
N LEU A 81 0.36 -32.85 -21.22
CA LEU A 81 -0.56 -33.17 -22.32
C LEU A 81 -0.07 -32.64 -23.69
N PRO A 82 -0.32 -33.42 -24.78
CA PRO A 82 -0.04 -32.98 -26.14
C PRO A 82 -0.89 -31.74 -26.49
N VAL A 83 -0.36 -30.89 -27.38
CA VAL A 83 -0.92 -29.56 -27.71
C VAL A 83 -2.41 -29.60 -28.08
N SER A 84 -2.86 -30.67 -28.76
CA SER A 84 -4.27 -30.89 -29.14
C SER A 84 -5.21 -31.02 -27.94
N ARG A 85 -4.72 -31.54 -26.80
CA ARG A 85 -5.50 -31.75 -25.56
C ARG A 85 -5.27 -30.68 -24.50
N ARG A 86 -4.34 -29.74 -24.69
CA ARG A 86 -4.10 -28.62 -23.75
C ARG A 86 -5.32 -27.74 -23.55
N LYS A 87 -6.20 -27.63 -24.56
CA LYS A 87 -7.48 -26.91 -24.44
C LYS A 87 -8.36 -27.48 -23.32
N ILE A 88 -8.38 -28.79 -23.13
CA ILE A 88 -9.21 -29.45 -22.10
C ILE A 88 -8.72 -29.04 -20.71
N GLY A 89 -7.42 -29.10 -20.46
CA GLY A 89 -6.91 -28.69 -19.16
C GLY A 89 -6.91 -27.18 -18.93
N ALA A 90 -6.89 -26.36 -20.00
CA ALA A 90 -7.19 -24.93 -19.89
C ALA A 90 -8.62 -24.68 -19.40
N TRP A 91 -9.61 -25.47 -19.84
CA TRP A 91 -10.98 -25.40 -19.32
C TRP A 91 -11.07 -25.81 -17.85
N PHE A 92 -10.36 -26.86 -17.44
CA PHE A 92 -10.27 -27.20 -16.03
C PHE A 92 -9.65 -26.06 -15.22
N LEU A 93 -8.57 -25.43 -15.69
CA LEU A 93 -7.95 -24.28 -15.03
C LEU A 93 -8.90 -23.08 -14.93
N ILE A 94 -9.72 -22.81 -15.95
CA ILE A 94 -10.77 -21.79 -15.90
C ILE A 94 -11.82 -22.16 -14.83
N GLY A 95 -12.21 -23.43 -14.75
CA GLY A 95 -13.07 -23.94 -13.68
C GLY A 95 -12.46 -23.76 -12.29
N VAL A 96 -11.17 -24.05 -12.11
CA VAL A 96 -10.47 -23.81 -10.84
C VAL A 96 -10.41 -22.32 -10.54
N ALA A 97 -10.08 -21.50 -11.52
CA ALA A 97 -10.06 -20.05 -11.39
C ALA A 97 -11.40 -19.50 -10.90
N ALA A 98 -12.50 -20.00 -11.47
CA ALA A 98 -13.84 -19.68 -11.05
C ALA A 98 -14.11 -20.06 -9.59
N VAL A 99 -13.78 -21.29 -9.23
CA VAL A 99 -13.98 -21.80 -7.87
C VAL A 99 -13.12 -21.03 -6.86
N THR A 100 -11.86 -20.74 -7.17
CA THR A 100 -10.96 -19.95 -6.30
C THR A 100 -11.51 -18.56 -6.02
N VAL A 101 -11.96 -17.87 -7.07
CA VAL A 101 -12.53 -16.52 -6.95
C VAL A 101 -13.84 -16.56 -6.16
N ALA A 102 -14.67 -17.58 -6.39
CA ALA A 102 -15.91 -17.77 -5.64
C ALA A 102 -15.69 -18.14 -4.17
N LEU A 103 -14.62 -18.85 -3.84
CA LEU A 103 -14.32 -19.21 -2.46
C LEU A 103 -13.62 -18.05 -1.74
N ALA A 104 -12.83 -17.24 -2.45
CA ALA A 104 -12.18 -16.05 -1.92
C ALA A 104 -13.13 -14.97 -1.38
N SER A 105 -14.34 -14.87 -1.92
CA SER A 105 -15.32 -13.93 -1.36
C SER A 105 -16.04 -14.48 -0.12
N ASP A 106 -16.16 -15.81 0.02
CA ASP A 106 -16.81 -16.45 1.17
C ASP A 106 -15.93 -16.39 2.44
N THR A 107 -14.61 -16.46 2.27
CA THR A 107 -13.65 -16.36 3.39
C THR A 107 -13.73 -15.02 4.11
N ALA A 108 -14.03 -13.96 3.39
CA ALA A 108 -14.00 -12.61 3.91
C ALA A 108 -15.31 -12.21 4.61
N LEU A 109 -16.46 -12.66 4.09
CA LEU A 109 -17.76 -12.49 4.73
C LEU A 109 -17.82 -13.16 6.11
N ASN A 110 -17.28 -14.38 6.22
CA ASN A 110 -17.26 -15.14 7.48
C ASN A 110 -16.30 -14.54 8.53
N PHE A 111 -15.20 -13.91 8.10
CA PHE A 111 -14.24 -13.26 9.01
C PHE A 111 -14.80 -11.96 9.63
N GLN A 112 -15.56 -11.18 8.85
CA GLN A 112 -16.20 -9.97 9.35
C GLN A 112 -17.28 -10.28 10.40
N GLN A 113 -17.97 -11.42 10.25
CA GLN A 113 -18.99 -11.88 11.19
C GLN A 113 -18.38 -12.45 12.49
N SER A 114 -17.20 -13.11 12.42
CA SER A 114 -16.52 -13.59 13.62
C SER A 114 -15.98 -12.46 14.50
N GLN A 115 -15.56 -11.32 13.91
CA GLN A 115 -15.19 -10.11 14.65
C GLN A 115 -16.40 -9.36 15.26
N GLN A 116 -17.61 -9.60 14.76
CA GLN A 116 -18.83 -8.96 15.28
C GLN A 116 -19.45 -9.70 16.47
N THR A 117 -19.05 -10.94 16.76
CA THR A 117 -19.46 -11.64 18.00
C THR A 117 -18.66 -11.06 19.18
N PRO A 118 -19.26 -10.26 20.09
CA PRO A 118 -18.49 -9.69 21.19
C PRO A 118 -18.14 -10.82 22.15
N ALA A 119 -16.86 -10.96 22.49
CA ALA A 119 -16.39 -11.83 23.57
C ALA A 119 -16.94 -11.43 24.97
N ASN A 120 -17.73 -10.36 25.06
CA ASN A 120 -18.34 -9.86 26.28
C ASN A 120 -19.86 -10.06 26.26
N ILE A 121 -20.32 -11.31 26.41
CA ILE A 121 -21.70 -11.56 26.83
C ILE A 121 -21.77 -11.29 28.34
N VAL A 122 -22.08 -10.04 28.69
CA VAL A 122 -22.34 -9.60 30.08
C VAL A 122 -23.82 -9.87 30.38
N ALA A 123 -24.10 -10.60 31.46
CA ALA A 123 -25.48 -10.76 31.93
C ALA A 123 -26.07 -9.39 32.30
N PRO A 124 -27.41 -9.20 32.24
CA PRO A 124 -28.05 -7.88 32.41
C PRO A 124 -27.68 -7.13 33.71
N ASN A 125 -27.09 -7.83 34.69
CA ASN A 125 -26.78 -7.34 36.02
C ASN A 125 -25.28 -7.08 36.27
N GLY A 126 -24.44 -6.97 35.23
CA GLY A 126 -23.06 -6.48 35.36
C GLY A 126 -22.07 -7.39 36.11
N ARG A 127 -22.44 -8.63 36.45
CA ARG A 127 -21.52 -9.66 36.97
C ARG A 127 -21.18 -10.69 35.90
N ALA A 128 -19.95 -11.22 35.95
CA ALA A 128 -19.50 -12.30 35.09
C ALA A 128 -20.43 -13.53 35.24
N ALA A 129 -21.05 -13.96 34.14
CA ALA A 129 -21.95 -15.11 34.15
C ALA A 129 -21.21 -16.40 34.57
N PRO A 130 -21.82 -17.25 35.42
CA PRO A 130 -21.27 -18.56 35.77
C PRO A 130 -20.90 -19.39 34.53
N ARG A 131 -19.85 -20.20 34.67
CA ARG A 131 -19.22 -20.96 33.57
C ARG A 131 -20.19 -21.84 32.78
N GLU A 132 -21.26 -22.33 33.40
CA GLU A 132 -22.32 -23.11 32.73
C GLU A 132 -23.26 -22.26 31.89
N SER A 133 -23.69 -21.10 32.38
CA SER A 133 -24.49 -20.14 31.60
C SER A 133 -23.72 -19.56 30.40
N ARG A 134 -22.39 -19.40 30.50
CA ARG A 134 -21.55 -19.10 29.32
C ARG A 134 -21.57 -20.22 28.29
N LYS A 135 -21.47 -21.48 28.73
CA LYS A 135 -21.60 -22.62 27.80
C LYS A 135 -22.97 -22.64 27.14
N LEU A 136 -24.04 -22.37 27.88
CA LEU A 136 -25.40 -22.37 27.36
C LEU A 136 -25.65 -21.20 26.38
N LEU A 137 -25.12 -20.01 26.66
CA LEU A 137 -25.18 -18.84 25.76
C LEU A 137 -24.29 -19.01 24.51
N VAL A 138 -23.12 -19.63 24.65
CA VAL A 138 -22.27 -20.01 23.52
C VAL A 138 -22.94 -21.09 22.68
N LEU A 139 -23.62 -22.06 23.30
CA LEU A 139 -24.42 -23.07 22.59
C LEU A 139 -25.64 -22.45 21.90
N LYS A 140 -26.33 -21.50 22.53
CA LYS A 140 -27.44 -20.75 21.92
C LYS A 140 -26.97 -19.86 20.75
N ALA A 141 -25.84 -19.16 20.90
CA ALA A 141 -25.23 -18.37 19.83
C ALA A 141 -24.68 -19.26 18.69
N ALA A 142 -24.23 -20.48 19.00
CA ALA A 142 -23.87 -21.48 18.00
C ALA A 142 -25.11 -22.08 17.30
N GLN A 143 -26.26 -22.15 17.98
CA GLN A 143 -27.55 -22.57 17.41
C GLN A 143 -28.24 -21.46 16.59
N GLU A 144 -27.97 -20.18 16.87
CA GLU A 144 -28.45 -19.01 16.12
C GLU A 144 -27.50 -18.58 14.99
N LYS A 145 -26.63 -19.47 14.50
CA LYS A 145 -25.84 -19.19 13.30
C LYS A 145 -26.82 -19.00 12.13
N PRO A 146 -26.96 -17.80 11.53
CA PRO A 146 -27.80 -17.65 10.36
C PRO A 146 -27.26 -18.60 9.29
N SER A 147 -28.17 -19.29 8.61
CA SER A 147 -27.83 -20.23 7.52
C SER A 147 -26.79 -19.59 6.60
N PRO A 148 -25.76 -20.33 6.15
CA PRO A 148 -24.80 -19.81 5.18
C PRO A 148 -25.58 -19.20 4.02
N ASP A 149 -25.33 -17.92 3.72
CA ASP A 149 -26.06 -17.20 2.68
C ASP A 149 -25.71 -17.78 1.31
N LEU A 150 -26.42 -18.85 0.94
CA LEU A 150 -26.36 -19.52 -0.36
C LEU A 150 -26.59 -18.53 -1.51
N THR A 151 -27.29 -17.43 -1.24
CA THR A 151 -27.58 -16.36 -2.20
C THR A 151 -26.31 -15.69 -2.71
N SER A 152 -25.38 -15.30 -1.83
CA SER A 152 -24.07 -14.75 -2.23
C SER A 152 -23.24 -15.74 -3.07
N LYS A 153 -23.31 -17.04 -2.74
CA LYS A 153 -22.62 -18.12 -3.47
C LYS A 153 -23.15 -18.32 -4.87
N PHE A 154 -24.48 -18.33 -5.03
CA PHE A 154 -25.15 -18.43 -6.33
C PHE A 154 -24.93 -17.18 -7.19
N VAL A 155 -25.02 -15.99 -6.61
CA VAL A 155 -24.82 -14.72 -7.33
C VAL A 155 -23.39 -14.62 -7.86
N MET A 156 -22.39 -15.01 -7.06
CA MET A 156 -21.00 -14.98 -7.53
C MET A 156 -20.70 -16.09 -8.55
N LEU A 157 -21.21 -17.31 -8.37
CA LEU A 157 -21.12 -18.36 -9.40
C LEU A 157 -21.81 -17.91 -10.70
N MET A 158 -22.92 -17.18 -10.64
CA MET A 158 -23.56 -16.56 -11.81
C MET A 158 -22.72 -15.44 -12.44
N PHE A 159 -22.11 -14.55 -11.64
CA PHE A 159 -21.21 -13.52 -12.17
C PHE A 159 -20.00 -14.15 -12.86
N LEU A 160 -19.52 -15.27 -12.35
CA LEU A 160 -18.31 -15.91 -12.84
C LEU A 160 -18.57 -16.82 -14.05
N SER A 161 -19.66 -17.58 -14.04
CA SER A 161 -20.15 -18.28 -15.24
C SER A 161 -20.60 -17.30 -16.33
N GLY A 162 -21.22 -16.18 -15.93
CA GLY A 162 -21.54 -15.05 -16.79
C GLY A 162 -20.28 -14.40 -17.38
N ALA A 163 -19.22 -14.18 -16.60
CA ALA A 163 -17.96 -13.63 -17.08
C ALA A 163 -17.22 -14.60 -18.01
N VAL A 164 -17.21 -15.91 -17.73
CA VAL A 164 -16.67 -16.93 -18.63
C VAL A 164 -17.46 -16.97 -19.94
N GLY A 165 -18.79 -16.85 -19.87
CA GLY A 165 -19.67 -16.69 -21.03
C GLY A 165 -19.41 -15.41 -21.82
N LEU A 166 -19.21 -14.28 -21.12
CA LEU A 166 -18.94 -12.96 -21.71
C LEU A 166 -17.57 -12.91 -22.36
N VAL A 167 -16.54 -13.53 -21.78
CA VAL A 167 -15.21 -13.66 -22.39
C VAL A 167 -15.29 -14.48 -23.68
N ARG A 168 -16.08 -15.55 -23.70
CA ARG A 168 -16.32 -16.34 -24.91
C ARG A 168 -17.05 -15.57 -25.99
N TRP A 169 -17.98 -14.69 -25.62
CA TRP A 169 -18.76 -13.87 -26.55
C TRP A 169 -18.02 -12.61 -27.02
N SER A 170 -17.13 -12.07 -26.18
CA SER A 170 -16.32 -10.87 -26.46
C SER A 170 -14.93 -11.18 -27.02
N ALA A 171 -14.51 -12.45 -27.08
CA ALA A 171 -13.33 -12.88 -27.82
C ALA A 171 -13.50 -12.46 -29.28
N PRO A 172 -12.81 -11.41 -29.76
CA PRO A 172 -13.02 -10.92 -31.10
C PRO A 172 -12.66 -12.03 -32.07
N ALA A 173 -13.50 -12.26 -33.07
CA ALA A 173 -13.05 -12.89 -34.30
C ALA A 173 -11.78 -12.16 -34.73
N ARG A 174 -10.64 -12.86 -34.60
CA ARG A 174 -9.26 -12.44 -34.88
C ARG A 174 -9.19 -11.34 -35.94
N LYS A 175 -9.27 -10.07 -35.52
CA LYS A 175 -8.78 -8.98 -36.35
C LYS A 175 -7.27 -8.99 -36.20
N GLN A 176 -6.64 -9.53 -37.24
CA GLN A 176 -5.22 -9.54 -37.54
C GLN A 176 -4.62 -8.16 -37.24
N THR A 177 -4.18 -7.96 -36.00
CA THR A 177 -3.54 -6.74 -35.55
C THR A 177 -2.25 -7.17 -34.86
N ASP A 178 -1.14 -6.81 -35.52
CA ASP A 178 0.27 -7.06 -35.24
C ASP A 178 0.74 -8.51 -35.16
N ALA A 179 1.22 -9.01 -36.30
CA ALA A 179 2.09 -10.19 -36.39
C ALA A 179 3.29 -10.12 -35.42
N ASN A 180 3.72 -8.91 -35.05
CA ASN A 180 4.75 -8.65 -34.04
C ASN A 180 4.30 -8.92 -32.59
N LEU A 181 3.03 -8.66 -32.26
CA LEU A 181 2.45 -9.02 -30.96
C LEU A 181 2.31 -10.55 -30.87
N GLN A 182 1.84 -11.17 -31.95
CA GLN A 182 1.66 -12.62 -32.01
C GLN A 182 2.98 -13.40 -31.96
N ALA A 183 4.05 -12.89 -32.56
CA ALA A 183 5.41 -13.44 -32.42
C ALA A 183 5.99 -13.27 -31.01
N ARG A 184 5.74 -12.13 -30.34
CA ARG A 184 6.12 -11.90 -28.93
C ARG A 184 5.38 -12.84 -27.98
N LEU A 185 4.08 -13.03 -28.20
CA LEU A 185 3.22 -13.94 -27.44
C LEU A 185 3.65 -15.40 -27.55
N LEU A 186 4.09 -15.85 -28.74
CA LEU A 186 4.54 -17.23 -28.96
C LEU A 186 5.95 -17.51 -28.42
N ALA A 187 6.82 -16.49 -28.33
CA ALA A 187 8.17 -16.60 -27.79
C ALA A 187 8.22 -16.48 -26.25
N ALA A 188 7.37 -15.65 -25.64
CA ALA A 188 7.37 -15.37 -24.20
C ALA A 188 6.52 -16.35 -23.35
N ASP A 189 5.65 -17.15 -23.98
CA ASP A 189 4.64 -17.97 -23.29
C ASP A 189 5.00 -19.47 -23.21
N LYS A 190 6.28 -19.80 -23.04
CA LYS A 190 6.68 -21.16 -22.67
C LYS A 190 6.71 -21.28 -21.15
N PRO A 191 5.74 -21.94 -20.50
CA PRO A 191 5.76 -22.13 -19.07
C PRO A 191 6.97 -23.00 -18.69
N SER A 192 7.88 -22.44 -17.89
CA SER A 192 8.97 -23.21 -17.30
C SER A 192 8.59 -23.60 -15.88
N MET A 193 8.38 -24.90 -15.64
CA MET A 193 7.98 -25.39 -14.32
C MET A 193 9.05 -25.14 -13.26
N SER A 194 10.34 -25.28 -13.60
CA SER A 194 11.42 -25.00 -12.66
C SER A 194 11.49 -23.53 -12.26
N ARG A 195 11.37 -22.61 -13.23
CA ARG A 195 11.33 -21.16 -12.95
C ARG A 195 10.08 -20.78 -12.16
N PHE A 196 8.93 -21.36 -12.50
CA PHE A 196 7.67 -21.17 -11.77
C PHE A 196 7.78 -21.59 -10.31
N VAL A 197 8.23 -22.82 -10.04
CA VAL A 197 8.41 -23.32 -8.66
C VAL A 197 9.39 -22.43 -7.88
N CYS A 198 10.45 -21.94 -8.52
CA CYS A 198 11.38 -20.99 -7.90
C CYS A 198 10.71 -19.64 -7.54
N LEU A 199 9.81 -19.13 -8.39
CA LEU A 199 9.03 -17.92 -8.12
C LEU A 199 8.03 -18.15 -6.97
N GLU A 200 7.30 -19.26 -6.99
CA GLU A 200 6.33 -19.61 -5.95
C GLU A 200 6.98 -19.82 -4.59
N ILE A 201 8.13 -20.50 -4.53
CA ILE A 201 8.88 -20.65 -3.28
C ILE A 201 9.28 -19.27 -2.74
N GLN A 202 9.81 -18.38 -3.58
CA GLN A 202 10.15 -17.03 -3.15
C GLN A 202 8.92 -16.24 -2.69
N LEU A 203 7.78 -16.36 -3.38
CA LEU A 203 6.53 -15.72 -2.97
C LEU A 203 6.05 -16.27 -1.62
N GLY A 204 6.04 -17.58 -1.43
CA GLY A 204 5.68 -18.23 -0.17
C GLY A 204 6.60 -17.79 0.99
N LEU A 205 7.91 -17.68 0.77
CA LEU A 205 8.85 -17.14 1.75
C LEU A 205 8.54 -15.67 2.10
N LEU A 206 8.14 -14.85 1.12
CA LEU A 206 7.72 -13.47 1.36
C LEU A 206 6.40 -13.40 2.15
N VAL A 207 5.46 -14.31 1.90
CA VAL A 207 4.22 -14.41 2.69
C VAL A 207 4.55 -14.76 4.15
N LEU A 208 5.42 -15.74 4.37
CA LEU A 208 5.88 -16.11 5.71
C LEU A 208 6.58 -14.94 6.40
N LEU A 209 7.46 -14.22 5.69
CA LEU A 209 8.15 -13.05 6.22
C LEU A 209 7.17 -11.93 6.59
N SER A 210 6.20 -11.64 5.72
CA SER A 210 5.18 -10.62 5.99
C SER A 210 4.31 -11.00 7.19
N HIS A 211 3.97 -12.28 7.33
CA HIS A 211 3.19 -12.78 8.47
C HIS A 211 3.98 -12.72 9.79
N GLN A 212 5.26 -13.12 9.77
CA GLN A 212 6.12 -13.11 10.95
C GLN A 212 6.28 -11.71 11.56
N PHE A 213 6.29 -10.68 10.72
CA PHE A 213 6.44 -9.30 11.17
C PHE A 213 5.13 -8.50 11.21
N ASN A 214 3.99 -9.01 10.74
CA ASN A 214 2.71 -8.29 10.69
C ASN A 214 2.85 -6.81 10.24
N LEU A 215 3.36 -6.57 9.02
CA LEU A 215 3.87 -5.25 8.60
C LEU A 215 2.84 -4.22 8.12
N ILE A 216 1.69 -4.67 7.60
CA ILE A 216 0.71 -3.81 6.92
C ILE A 216 -0.62 -3.73 7.67
N SER A 217 -1.42 -4.80 7.62
CA SER A 217 -2.67 -4.91 8.37
C SER A 217 -3.12 -6.38 8.42
N PRO A 218 -3.84 -6.81 9.46
CA PRO A 218 -4.37 -8.17 9.53
C PRO A 218 -5.21 -8.55 8.31
N LEU A 219 -6.04 -7.62 7.81
CA LEU A 219 -6.85 -7.78 6.61
C LEU A 219 -5.96 -8.08 5.38
N PHE A 220 -4.87 -7.34 5.21
CA PHE A 220 -3.94 -7.55 4.12
C PHE A 220 -3.28 -8.94 4.20
N HIS A 221 -2.76 -9.33 5.36
CA HIS A 221 -2.04 -10.60 5.52
C HIS A 221 -2.95 -11.82 5.36
N HIS A 222 -4.11 -11.81 6.00
CA HIS A 222 -4.97 -13.01 6.08
C HIS A 222 -5.86 -13.19 4.85
N GLN A 223 -6.19 -12.12 4.11
CA GLN A 223 -7.10 -12.21 2.97
C GLN A 223 -6.40 -11.87 1.65
N ILE A 224 -5.87 -10.65 1.53
CA ILE A 224 -5.41 -10.13 0.24
C ILE A 224 -4.10 -10.76 -0.21
N LEU A 225 -3.16 -11.00 0.71
CA LEU A 225 -1.88 -11.60 0.39
C LEU A 225 -2.04 -13.06 -0.07
N LEU A 226 -2.94 -13.82 0.57
CA LEU A 226 -3.32 -15.15 0.10
C LEU A 226 -4.01 -15.08 -1.25
N LEU A 227 -4.95 -14.14 -1.45
CA LEU A 227 -5.62 -13.93 -2.72
C LEU A 227 -4.64 -13.60 -3.86
N ILE A 228 -3.61 -12.80 -3.58
CA ILE A 228 -2.52 -12.51 -4.53
C ILE A 228 -1.73 -13.78 -4.83
N CYS A 229 -1.37 -14.57 -3.81
CA CYS A 229 -0.59 -15.80 -3.98
C CYS A 229 -1.34 -16.84 -4.82
N PHE A 230 -2.56 -17.20 -4.44
CA PHE A 230 -3.38 -18.17 -5.17
C PHE A 230 -3.85 -17.63 -6.52
N GLY A 231 -4.19 -16.33 -6.58
CA GLY A 231 -4.52 -15.66 -7.83
C GLY A 231 -3.37 -15.69 -8.82
N PHE A 232 -2.13 -15.43 -8.37
CA PHE A 232 -0.94 -15.52 -9.20
C PHE A 232 -0.70 -16.95 -9.72
N LEU A 233 -0.83 -17.96 -8.86
CA LEU A 233 -0.70 -19.37 -9.23
C LEU A 233 -1.67 -19.73 -10.36
N VAL A 234 -2.96 -19.41 -10.22
CA VAL A 234 -3.96 -19.66 -11.26
C VAL A 234 -3.67 -18.85 -12.53
N HIS A 235 -3.40 -17.55 -12.38
CA HIS A 235 -3.09 -16.64 -13.47
C HIS A 235 -1.88 -17.10 -14.29
N TYR A 236 -0.89 -17.72 -13.65
CA TYR A 236 0.31 -18.18 -14.31
C TYR A 236 0.02 -19.24 -15.39
N PHE A 237 -0.83 -20.22 -15.07
CA PHE A 237 -1.19 -21.31 -15.97
C PHE A 237 -2.30 -20.95 -16.96
N LEU A 238 -2.98 -19.83 -16.74
CA LEU A 238 -4.09 -19.42 -17.57
C LEU A 238 -3.61 -19.01 -18.99
N PRO A 239 -4.33 -19.38 -20.06
CA PRO A 239 -4.01 -18.93 -21.41
C PRO A 239 -4.07 -17.40 -21.48
N PHE A 240 -3.20 -16.80 -22.31
CA PHE A 240 -3.01 -15.35 -22.38
C PHE A 240 -4.31 -14.55 -22.51
N GLU A 241 -5.25 -15.02 -23.33
CA GLU A 241 -6.55 -14.37 -23.60
C GLU A 241 -7.41 -14.20 -22.33
N TYR A 242 -7.28 -15.10 -21.36
CA TYR A 242 -8.09 -15.10 -20.13
C TYR A 242 -7.40 -14.42 -18.95
N ARG A 243 -6.10 -14.10 -19.05
CA ARG A 243 -5.31 -13.51 -17.96
C ARG A 243 -5.85 -12.18 -17.48
N LEU A 244 -6.15 -11.28 -18.42
CA LEU A 244 -6.63 -9.94 -18.09
C LEU A 244 -8.08 -9.94 -17.55
N PRO A 245 -9.04 -10.69 -18.13
CA PRO A 245 -10.35 -10.91 -17.51
C PRO A 245 -10.26 -11.55 -16.12
N PHE A 246 -9.39 -12.56 -15.93
CA PHE A 246 -9.20 -13.18 -14.62
C PHE A 246 -8.66 -12.20 -13.59
N PHE A 247 -7.67 -11.36 -13.96
CA PHE A 247 -7.16 -10.31 -13.08
C PHE A 247 -8.26 -9.34 -12.64
N LEU A 248 -9.15 -8.94 -13.55
CA LEU A 248 -10.30 -8.10 -13.22
C LEU A 248 -11.23 -8.82 -12.23
N LEU A 249 -11.62 -10.06 -12.51
CA LEU A 249 -12.52 -10.82 -11.63
C LEU A 249 -11.92 -11.04 -10.24
N LEU A 250 -10.60 -11.31 -10.17
CA LEU A 250 -9.86 -11.40 -8.92
C LEU A 250 -9.92 -10.09 -8.14
N SER A 251 -9.75 -8.96 -8.83
CA SER A 251 -9.84 -7.61 -8.24
C SER A 251 -11.25 -7.28 -7.75
N LEU A 252 -12.28 -7.54 -8.56
CA LEU A 252 -13.68 -7.34 -8.15
C LEU A 252 -14.05 -8.21 -6.95
N SER A 253 -13.54 -9.43 -6.90
CA SER A 253 -13.77 -10.34 -5.77
C SER A 253 -13.05 -9.87 -4.53
N ALA A 254 -11.84 -9.32 -4.64
CA ALA A 254 -11.17 -8.65 -3.52
C ALA A 254 -11.99 -7.47 -2.98
N ILE A 255 -12.65 -6.67 -3.84
CA ILE A 255 -13.53 -5.58 -3.42
C ILE A 255 -14.72 -6.13 -2.62
N VAL A 256 -15.40 -7.16 -3.14
CA VAL A 256 -16.52 -7.83 -2.44
C VAL A 256 -16.06 -8.43 -1.12
N SER A 257 -14.88 -9.04 -1.08
CA SER A 257 -14.30 -9.60 0.14
C SER A 257 -14.08 -8.53 1.21
N VAL A 258 -13.53 -7.39 0.85
CA VAL A 258 -13.15 -6.34 1.83
C VAL A 258 -14.33 -5.49 2.29
N PHE A 259 -15.26 -5.17 1.39
CA PHE A 259 -16.35 -4.24 1.67
C PHE A 259 -17.71 -4.93 1.88
N GLY A 260 -17.82 -6.22 1.59
CA GLY A 260 -19.11 -6.90 1.50
C GLY A 260 -19.86 -6.53 0.21
N LEU A 261 -20.96 -7.24 -0.05
CA LEU A 261 -21.66 -7.17 -1.34
C LEU A 261 -22.26 -5.79 -1.65
N LEU A 262 -22.89 -5.15 -0.66
CA LEU A 262 -23.61 -3.88 -0.86
C LEU A 262 -22.67 -2.72 -1.21
N ASP A 263 -21.65 -2.51 -0.38
CA ASP A 263 -20.67 -1.44 -0.59
C ASP A 263 -19.83 -1.71 -1.85
N ALA A 264 -19.47 -2.98 -2.12
CA ALA A 264 -18.80 -3.35 -3.36
C ALA A 264 -19.66 -3.05 -4.59
N ALA A 265 -20.96 -3.36 -4.56
CA ALA A 265 -21.87 -3.06 -5.66
C ALA A 265 -21.95 -1.56 -5.95
N TRP A 266 -22.01 -0.72 -4.91
CA TRP A 266 -21.96 0.74 -5.07
C TRP A 266 -20.63 1.23 -5.63
N LEU A 267 -19.50 0.76 -5.09
CA LEU A 267 -18.17 1.12 -5.58
C LEU A 267 -18.00 0.76 -7.05
N ILE A 268 -18.35 -0.48 -7.42
CA ILE A 268 -18.28 -0.97 -8.80
C ILE A 268 -19.25 -0.20 -9.69
N GLY A 269 -20.49 0.01 -9.25
CA GLY A 269 -21.52 0.73 -9.99
C GLY A 269 -21.11 2.18 -10.31
N ILE A 270 -20.61 2.92 -9.31
CA ILE A 270 -20.09 4.27 -9.50
C ILE A 270 -18.91 4.25 -10.47
N GLY A 271 -17.98 3.30 -10.30
CA GLY A 271 -16.85 3.13 -11.20
C GLY A 271 -17.27 2.89 -12.65
N LEU A 272 -18.25 2.02 -12.89
CA LEU A 272 -18.78 1.72 -14.22
C LEU A 272 -19.47 2.94 -14.84
N VAL A 273 -20.20 3.74 -14.05
CA VAL A 273 -20.78 5.01 -14.52
C VAL A 273 -19.68 5.97 -14.97
N LEU A 274 -18.63 6.16 -14.17
CA LEU A 274 -17.50 7.05 -14.51
C LEU A 274 -16.77 6.59 -15.78
N ILE A 275 -16.55 5.29 -15.95
CA ILE A 275 -15.99 4.71 -17.18
C ILE A 275 -16.95 4.96 -18.35
N GLY A 276 -18.24 4.66 -18.19
CA GLY A 276 -19.26 4.87 -19.22
C GLY A 276 -19.31 6.31 -19.73
N LEU A 277 -19.23 7.30 -18.83
CA LEU A 277 -19.15 8.72 -19.18
C LEU A 277 -17.94 9.05 -20.09
N CYS A 278 -16.81 8.35 -19.93
CA CYS A 278 -15.63 8.52 -20.79
C CYS A 278 -15.87 8.03 -22.23
N HIS A 279 -16.75 7.04 -22.42
CA HIS A 279 -17.02 6.38 -23.69
C HIS A 279 -18.29 6.85 -24.41
N LEU A 280 -19.08 7.74 -23.80
CA LEU A 280 -20.30 8.27 -24.42
C LEU A 280 -20.04 8.80 -25.84
N PRO A 281 -20.91 8.52 -26.82
CA PRO A 281 -20.77 8.94 -28.21
C PRO A 281 -21.08 10.45 -28.41
N VAL A 282 -20.67 11.29 -27.45
CA VAL A 282 -20.80 12.76 -27.48
C VAL A 282 -19.43 13.41 -27.72
N PRO A 283 -19.37 14.69 -28.13
CA PRO A 283 -18.09 15.38 -28.31
C PRO A 283 -17.25 15.38 -27.03
N PHE A 284 -15.93 15.27 -27.16
CA PHE A 284 -15.00 15.08 -26.03
C PHE A 284 -15.17 16.13 -24.91
N ARG A 285 -15.43 17.39 -25.26
CA ARG A 285 -15.66 18.47 -24.29
C ARG A 285 -16.86 18.18 -23.38
N PHE A 286 -17.96 17.65 -23.92
CA PHE A 286 -19.14 17.28 -23.12
C PHE A 286 -18.83 16.12 -22.16
N ARG A 287 -18.00 15.15 -22.57
CA ARG A 287 -17.55 14.07 -21.67
C ARG A 287 -16.81 14.62 -20.46
N VAL A 288 -15.91 15.58 -20.68
CA VAL A 288 -15.17 16.25 -19.60
C VAL A 288 -16.13 17.00 -18.68
N VAL A 289 -17.09 17.75 -19.22
CA VAL A 289 -18.10 18.48 -18.41
C VAL A 289 -18.93 17.51 -17.58
N LEU A 290 -19.42 16.41 -18.16
CA LEU A 290 -20.20 15.40 -17.45
C LEU A 290 -19.39 14.76 -16.31
N LEU A 291 -18.11 14.47 -16.52
CA LEU A 291 -17.24 13.93 -15.47
C LEU A 291 -16.94 14.94 -14.37
N VAL A 292 -16.81 16.23 -14.69
CA VAL A 292 -16.67 17.29 -13.68
C VAL A 292 -17.95 17.40 -12.85
N ILE A 293 -19.13 17.35 -13.47
CA ILE A 293 -20.43 17.35 -12.77
C ILE A 293 -20.55 16.12 -11.87
N ALA A 294 -20.21 14.92 -12.38
CA ALA A 294 -20.23 13.68 -11.60
C ALA A 294 -19.24 13.74 -10.41
N GLY A 295 -18.03 14.25 -10.62
CA GLY A 295 -17.04 14.46 -9.56
C GLY A 295 -17.53 15.45 -8.49
N PHE A 296 -18.18 16.54 -8.89
CA PHE A 296 -18.77 17.52 -7.97
C PHE A 296 -19.92 16.90 -7.16
N ALA A 297 -20.79 16.11 -7.81
CA ALA A 297 -21.86 15.37 -7.13
C ALA A 297 -21.30 14.39 -6.09
N LEU A 298 -20.30 13.58 -6.46
CA LEU A 298 -19.61 12.69 -5.52
C LEU A 298 -18.94 13.45 -4.37
N ALA A 299 -18.42 14.65 -4.62
CA ALA A 299 -17.86 15.49 -3.57
C ALA A 299 -18.92 15.99 -2.57
N GLN A 300 -20.16 16.26 -3.02
CA GLN A 300 -21.26 16.62 -2.10
C GLN A 300 -21.63 15.45 -1.17
N PHE A 301 -21.65 14.22 -1.69
CA PHE A 301 -21.80 13.03 -0.86
C PHE A 301 -20.63 12.85 0.11
N ARG A 302 -19.38 13.05 -0.35
CA ARG A 302 -18.18 12.88 0.50
C ARG A 302 -18.16 13.81 1.71
N VAL A 303 -18.64 15.03 1.54
CA VAL A 303 -18.70 16.06 2.60
C VAL A 303 -19.90 15.83 3.53
N GLY A 304 -20.80 14.89 3.21
CA GLY A 304 -21.99 14.60 3.99
C GLY A 304 -23.14 15.60 3.79
N ARG A 305 -23.08 16.44 2.74
CA ARG A 305 -24.22 17.31 2.38
C ARG A 305 -25.39 16.50 1.82
N TRP A 306 -25.08 15.41 1.12
CA TRP A 306 -26.04 14.42 0.66
C TRP A 306 -25.78 13.10 1.37
N HIS A 307 -26.85 12.43 1.81
CA HIS A 307 -26.75 11.14 2.47
C HIS A 307 -26.43 10.06 1.44
N ALA A 308 -25.30 9.36 1.65
CA ALA A 308 -24.93 8.21 0.85
C ALA A 308 -25.60 6.95 1.40
N PRO A 309 -26.17 6.07 0.55
CA PRO A 309 -26.72 4.77 0.97
C PRO A 309 -25.63 3.70 1.19
N TRP A 310 -24.36 4.08 1.31
CA TRP A 310 -23.20 3.22 1.49
C TRP A 310 -22.26 3.78 2.56
N HIS A 311 -21.31 2.97 3.03
CA HIS A 311 -20.39 3.40 4.09
C HIS A 311 -19.28 4.33 3.60
N ASP A 312 -18.81 5.22 4.48
CA ASP A 312 -17.72 6.17 4.21
C ASP A 312 -16.38 5.51 3.85
N ALA A 313 -16.24 4.21 4.14
CA ALA A 313 -15.08 3.40 3.79
C ALA A 313 -14.79 3.32 2.28
N ILE A 314 -15.82 3.51 1.44
CA ILE A 314 -15.69 3.42 -0.01
C ILE A 314 -14.86 4.58 -0.58
N TRP A 315 -14.94 5.77 0.03
CA TRP A 315 -14.39 6.98 -0.57
C TRP A 315 -12.89 6.93 -0.87
N PRO A 316 -12.01 6.53 0.09
CA PRO A 316 -10.57 6.48 -0.18
C PRO A 316 -10.22 5.49 -1.28
N VAL A 317 -10.91 4.34 -1.34
CA VAL A 317 -10.67 3.31 -2.36
C VAL A 317 -11.17 3.76 -3.73
N LEU A 318 -12.41 4.26 -3.82
CA LEU A 318 -12.98 4.79 -5.05
C LEU A 318 -12.08 5.91 -5.62
N ALA A 319 -11.62 6.82 -4.77
CA ALA A 319 -10.73 7.90 -5.20
C ALA A 319 -9.37 7.36 -5.68
N SER A 320 -8.77 6.42 -4.97
CA SER A 320 -7.54 5.75 -5.42
C SER A 320 -7.70 5.09 -6.78
N MET A 321 -8.91 4.57 -7.06
CA MET A 321 -9.29 3.93 -8.33
C MET A 321 -9.44 4.93 -9.47
N PHE A 322 -10.08 6.07 -9.23
CA PHE A 322 -10.55 6.92 -10.33
C PHE A 322 -9.90 8.31 -10.40
N MET A 323 -9.53 8.96 -9.28
CA MET A 323 -9.27 10.42 -9.23
C MET A 323 -8.29 10.93 -10.31
N PHE A 324 -7.03 10.48 -10.29
CA PHE A 324 -6.01 10.92 -11.24
C PHE A 324 -6.00 10.04 -12.50
N ARG A 325 -6.42 8.78 -12.38
CA ARG A 325 -6.48 7.85 -13.51
C ARG A 325 -7.52 8.27 -14.54
N LEU A 326 -8.65 8.86 -14.14
CA LEU A 326 -9.62 9.44 -15.06
C LEU A 326 -8.99 10.54 -15.94
N ILE A 327 -8.16 11.41 -15.33
CA ILE A 327 -7.47 12.48 -16.06
C ILE A 327 -6.53 11.88 -17.12
N VAL A 328 -5.71 10.90 -16.74
CA VAL A 328 -4.76 10.25 -17.64
C VAL A 328 -5.46 9.42 -18.72
N TYR A 329 -6.54 8.76 -18.36
CA TYR A 329 -7.35 7.96 -19.26
C TYR A 329 -8.02 8.84 -20.32
N LEU A 330 -8.72 9.91 -19.91
CA LEU A 330 -9.30 10.90 -20.82
C LEU A 330 -8.25 11.52 -21.74
N TYR A 331 -7.08 11.89 -21.21
CA TYR A 331 -5.99 12.42 -22.01
C TYR A 331 -5.54 11.40 -23.08
N SER A 332 -5.49 10.11 -22.74
CA SER A 332 -5.13 9.04 -23.68
C SER A 332 -6.20 8.79 -24.74
N LEU A 333 -7.49 8.88 -24.38
CA LEU A 333 -8.61 8.81 -25.31
C LEU A 333 -8.60 9.98 -26.31
N GLN A 334 -8.39 11.20 -25.82
CA GLN A 334 -8.36 12.41 -26.67
C GLN A 334 -7.30 12.31 -27.77
N HIS A 335 -6.12 11.80 -27.41
CA HIS A 335 -4.97 11.72 -28.31
C HIS A 335 -4.83 10.35 -28.99
N ARG A 336 -5.83 9.45 -28.85
CA ARG A 336 -5.87 8.08 -29.40
C ARG A 336 -4.56 7.29 -29.23
N LYS A 337 -3.93 7.41 -28.05
CA LYS A 337 -2.60 6.81 -27.80
C LYS A 337 -2.63 5.30 -27.50
N ALA A 338 -3.79 4.76 -27.15
CA ALA A 338 -3.99 3.33 -26.88
C ALA A 338 -5.45 2.94 -27.23
N PRO A 339 -5.71 1.69 -27.65
CA PRO A 339 -7.06 1.20 -27.84
C PRO A 339 -7.82 1.19 -26.51
N ALA A 340 -9.11 1.49 -26.58
CA ALA A 340 -9.98 1.64 -25.42
C ALA A 340 -11.05 0.55 -25.45
N ASP A 341 -10.60 -0.68 -25.21
CA ASP A 341 -11.44 -1.87 -25.18
C ASP A 341 -12.00 -2.11 -23.77
N PHE A 342 -13.04 -2.96 -23.68
CA PHE A 342 -13.73 -3.26 -22.43
C PHE A 342 -12.78 -3.79 -21.34
N TRP A 343 -12.09 -4.90 -21.60
CA TRP A 343 -11.23 -5.56 -20.60
C TRP A 343 -10.05 -4.69 -20.13
N PRO A 344 -9.24 -4.07 -21.01
CA PRO A 344 -8.15 -3.19 -20.56
C PRO A 344 -8.64 -1.97 -19.78
N SER A 345 -9.79 -1.40 -20.15
CA SER A 345 -10.33 -0.22 -19.45
C SER A 345 -10.80 -0.58 -18.04
N LEU A 346 -11.57 -1.66 -17.87
CA LEU A 346 -12.01 -2.09 -16.55
C LEU A 346 -10.82 -2.53 -15.68
N SER A 347 -9.91 -3.35 -16.20
CA SER A 347 -8.72 -3.80 -15.45
C SER A 347 -7.79 -2.65 -15.07
N TYR A 348 -7.75 -1.57 -15.87
CA TYR A 348 -6.96 -0.38 -15.55
C TYR A 348 -7.50 0.41 -14.37
N PHE A 349 -8.82 0.51 -14.19
CA PHE A 349 -9.42 1.23 -13.06
C PHE A 349 -9.50 0.34 -11.81
N PHE A 350 -9.93 -0.90 -11.95
CA PHE A 350 -10.05 -1.86 -10.86
C PHE A 350 -8.76 -2.67 -10.68
N LEU A 351 -7.65 -2.01 -10.34
CA LEU A 351 -6.39 -2.71 -10.03
C LEU A 351 -6.46 -3.36 -8.65
N LEU A 352 -6.12 -4.64 -8.56
CA LEU A 352 -6.20 -5.44 -7.33
C LEU A 352 -5.59 -4.76 -6.09
N PRO A 353 -4.39 -4.13 -6.12
CA PRO A 353 -3.83 -3.58 -4.90
C PRO A 353 -4.54 -2.30 -4.38
N ASN A 354 -5.40 -1.66 -5.18
CA ASN A 354 -6.16 -0.47 -4.75
C ASN A 354 -7.16 -0.76 -3.64
N VAL A 355 -7.63 -2.01 -3.53
CA VAL A 355 -8.65 -2.39 -2.54
C VAL A 355 -8.19 -2.11 -1.10
N VAL A 356 -6.89 -2.20 -0.86
CA VAL A 356 -6.27 -2.04 0.47
C VAL A 356 -5.29 -0.88 0.55
N PHE A 357 -4.81 -0.37 -0.60
CA PHE A 357 -3.89 0.75 -0.67
C PHE A 357 -4.56 1.97 -1.32
N PRO A 358 -5.28 2.80 -0.54
CA PRO A 358 -5.98 3.97 -1.07
C PRO A 358 -4.99 5.06 -1.52
N LEU A 359 -3.79 5.09 -0.95
CA LEU A 359 -2.70 5.91 -1.48
C LEU A 359 -1.97 5.12 -2.58
N PHE A 360 -2.23 5.47 -3.84
CA PHE A 360 -1.83 4.65 -4.99
C PHE A 360 -1.04 5.46 -6.04
N PRO A 361 -0.06 4.86 -6.72
CA PRO A 361 0.67 5.54 -7.79
C PRO A 361 -0.19 5.85 -9.01
N VAL A 362 0.06 7.00 -9.65
CA VAL A 362 -0.66 7.40 -10.86
C VAL A 362 -0.13 6.62 -12.08
N VAL A 363 -0.64 5.40 -12.27
CA VAL A 363 -0.26 4.54 -13.39
C VAL A 363 -0.79 5.10 -14.70
N ASP A 364 0.07 5.25 -15.71
CA ASP A 364 -0.32 5.74 -17.03
C ASP A 364 -1.03 4.66 -17.86
N TYR A 365 -2.19 4.97 -18.45
CA TYR A 365 -2.95 4.00 -19.24
C TYR A 365 -2.18 3.46 -20.47
N THR A 366 -1.43 4.32 -21.17
CA THR A 366 -0.66 3.90 -22.34
C THR A 366 0.45 2.94 -21.93
N THR A 367 1.17 3.25 -20.83
CA THR A 367 2.20 2.37 -20.28
C THR A 367 1.61 1.06 -19.77
N PHE A 368 0.49 1.12 -19.03
CA PHE A 368 -0.23 -0.05 -18.53
C PHE A 368 -0.62 -1.02 -19.65
N HIS A 369 -1.19 -0.50 -20.73
CA HIS A 369 -1.60 -1.31 -21.87
C HIS A 369 -0.41 -1.87 -22.66
N ARG A 370 0.57 -1.02 -22.99
CA ARG A 370 1.68 -1.40 -23.87
C ARG A 370 2.64 -2.39 -23.20
N ASN A 371 2.85 -2.27 -21.90
CA ASN A 371 3.82 -3.07 -21.16
C ASN A 371 3.21 -4.34 -20.54
N TYR A 372 2.03 -4.76 -20.99
CA TYR A 372 1.44 -6.01 -20.54
C TYR A 372 2.10 -7.19 -21.26
N TYR A 373 2.91 -7.97 -20.53
CA TYR A 373 3.72 -9.08 -21.06
C TYR A 373 4.60 -8.69 -22.27
N ASP A 374 5.30 -7.55 -22.18
CA ASP A 374 6.22 -7.06 -23.21
C ASP A 374 7.64 -7.65 -23.13
N GLU A 375 7.96 -8.38 -22.06
CA GLU A 375 9.23 -9.09 -21.82
C GLU A 375 8.98 -10.56 -21.36
N ASP A 376 10.05 -11.35 -21.15
CA ASP A 376 9.95 -12.70 -20.56
C ASP A 376 9.18 -12.65 -19.23
N ARG A 377 8.11 -13.43 -19.16
CA ARG A 377 7.20 -13.45 -18.00
C ARG A 377 7.90 -13.74 -16.68
N HIS A 378 8.89 -14.64 -16.66
CA HIS A 378 9.57 -15.03 -15.43
C HIS A 378 10.47 -13.88 -14.93
N LEU A 379 11.05 -13.11 -15.83
CA LEU A 379 11.80 -11.90 -15.48
C LEU A 379 10.88 -10.79 -14.95
N ILE A 380 9.69 -10.62 -15.53
CA ILE A 380 8.67 -9.69 -15.01
C ILE A 380 8.26 -10.13 -13.59
N HIS A 381 7.91 -11.40 -13.40
CA HIS A 381 7.50 -11.93 -12.08
C HIS A 381 8.63 -11.84 -11.05
N GLN A 382 9.87 -12.17 -11.43
CA GLN A 382 11.03 -12.06 -10.53
C GLN A 382 11.30 -10.61 -10.10
N ARG A 383 11.10 -9.66 -11.02
CA ARG A 383 11.16 -8.23 -10.72
C ARG A 383 10.04 -7.83 -9.75
N GLY A 384 8.84 -8.39 -9.94
CA GLY A 384 7.72 -8.25 -9.00
C GLY A 384 8.08 -8.70 -7.58
N LEU A 385 8.59 -9.93 -7.43
CA LEU A 385 9.03 -10.47 -6.13
C LEU A 385 10.14 -9.62 -5.50
N LYS A 386 11.10 -9.16 -6.29
CA LYS A 386 12.14 -8.24 -5.82
C LYS A 386 11.52 -6.95 -5.26
N TRP A 387 10.53 -6.36 -5.92
CA TRP A 387 9.90 -5.15 -5.42
C TRP A 387 9.00 -5.38 -4.21
N ILE A 388 8.30 -6.51 -4.14
CA ILE A 388 7.58 -6.92 -2.93
C ILE A 388 8.56 -7.03 -1.75
N PHE A 389 9.70 -7.69 -1.95
CA PHE A 389 10.77 -7.77 -0.94
C PHE A 389 11.26 -6.39 -0.49
N TRP A 390 11.59 -5.49 -1.44
CA TRP A 390 11.99 -4.11 -1.08
C TRP A 390 10.88 -3.34 -0.35
N GLY A 391 9.62 -3.58 -0.70
CA GLY A 391 8.46 -3.05 0.00
C GLY A 391 8.44 -3.48 1.47
N VAL A 392 8.59 -4.78 1.72
CA VAL A 392 8.70 -5.38 3.06
C VAL A 392 9.89 -4.81 3.84
N MET A 393 11.05 -4.70 3.22
CA MET A 393 12.24 -4.11 3.86
C MET A 393 12.02 -2.64 4.22
N HIS A 394 11.38 -1.84 3.37
CA HIS A 394 11.06 -0.46 3.69
C HIS A 394 10.05 -0.35 4.83
N PHE A 395 9.07 -1.26 4.96
CA PHE A 395 8.19 -1.30 6.11
C PHE A 395 8.93 -1.66 7.41
N LEU A 396 9.86 -2.62 7.37
CA LEU A 396 10.70 -2.97 8.52
C LEU A 396 11.57 -1.79 8.96
N LEU A 397 12.22 -1.11 7.99
CA LEU A 397 13.03 0.08 8.27
C LEU A 397 12.17 1.24 8.78
N TYR A 398 11.00 1.46 8.18
CA TYR A 398 10.03 2.44 8.68
C TYR A 398 9.67 2.16 10.14
N ARG A 399 9.38 0.90 10.49
CA ARG A 399 9.02 0.53 11.86
C ARG A 399 10.16 0.78 12.84
N ALA A 400 11.40 0.45 12.45
CA ALA A 400 12.57 0.75 13.27
C ALA A 400 12.74 2.26 13.50
N VAL A 401 12.59 3.07 12.45
CA VAL A 401 12.63 4.55 12.57
C VAL A 401 11.49 5.04 13.48
N TYR A 402 10.28 4.54 13.26
CA TYR A 402 9.07 4.95 13.97
C TYR A 402 9.10 4.60 15.47
N TYR A 403 9.65 3.44 15.84
CA TYR A 403 9.75 3.04 17.26
C TYR A 403 10.91 3.70 17.99
N TYR A 404 12.07 3.84 17.33
CA TYR A 404 13.31 4.20 18.03
C TYR A 404 13.84 5.60 17.72
N MET A 405 13.45 6.23 16.61
CA MET A 405 14.01 7.50 16.16
C MET A 405 13.03 8.68 16.18
N VAL A 406 11.74 8.43 15.97
CA VAL A 406 10.73 9.51 16.02
C VAL A 406 10.61 10.08 17.43
N ILE A 407 10.52 11.41 17.53
CA ILE A 407 10.32 12.17 18.77
C ILE A 407 9.30 13.29 18.52
N GLY A 408 8.58 13.69 19.57
CA GLY A 408 7.65 14.81 19.51
C GLY A 408 8.37 16.16 19.47
N PRO A 409 7.71 17.22 18.97
CA PRO A 409 8.24 18.58 18.99
C PRO A 409 8.59 19.07 20.41
N GLU A 410 7.87 18.63 21.43
CA GLU A 410 8.09 18.93 22.85
C GLU A 410 9.34 18.27 23.44
N ASP A 411 9.81 17.19 22.83
CA ASP A 411 10.99 16.45 23.28
C ASP A 411 12.29 17.05 22.70
N VAL A 412 12.19 18.04 21.82
CA VAL A 412 13.33 18.68 21.16
C VAL A 412 13.99 19.69 22.10
N ASN A 413 14.95 19.19 22.91
CA ASN A 413 15.62 19.98 23.95
C ASN A 413 17.12 20.22 23.67
N SER A 414 17.67 19.60 22.63
CA SER A 414 19.09 19.65 22.29
C SER A 414 19.31 19.68 20.77
N VAL A 415 20.54 19.97 20.34
CA VAL A 415 20.90 19.95 18.91
C VAL A 415 20.81 18.53 18.35
N ALA A 416 21.18 17.52 19.13
CA ALA A 416 21.02 16.13 18.72
C ALA A 416 19.55 15.74 18.51
N ASP A 417 18.66 16.20 19.40
CA ASP A 417 17.22 15.96 19.28
C ASP A 417 16.65 16.68 18.05
N LEU A 418 17.06 17.92 17.79
CA LEU A 418 16.62 18.63 16.59
C LEU A 418 17.04 17.88 15.31
N VAL A 419 18.30 17.48 15.18
CA VAL A 419 18.76 16.71 14.01
C VAL A 419 18.00 15.38 13.90
N ARG A 420 17.78 14.69 15.02
CA ARG A 420 16.98 13.46 15.08
C ARG A 420 15.55 13.70 14.62
N TYR A 421 14.90 14.77 15.06
CA TYR A 421 13.56 15.17 14.64
C TYR A 421 13.50 15.41 13.12
N LEU A 422 14.44 16.19 12.57
CA LEU A 422 14.50 16.50 11.14
C LEU A 422 14.67 15.25 10.27
N VAL A 423 15.62 14.38 10.63
CA VAL A 423 15.94 13.18 9.85
C VAL A 423 14.86 12.11 9.99
N SER A 424 14.40 11.82 11.21
CA SER A 424 13.41 10.75 11.46
C SER A 424 12.08 11.06 10.77
N ASN A 425 11.60 12.32 10.80
CA ASN A 425 10.37 12.71 10.14
C ASN A 425 10.45 12.56 8.61
N PHE A 426 11.59 12.91 7.99
CA PHE A 426 11.79 12.63 6.57
C PHE A 426 11.80 11.13 6.27
N LEU A 427 12.46 10.33 7.12
CA LEU A 427 12.54 8.87 6.96
C LEU A 427 11.19 8.16 7.07
N LEU A 428 10.14 8.78 7.65
CA LEU A 428 8.78 8.22 7.63
C LEU A 428 8.21 8.03 6.22
N ILE A 429 8.78 8.71 5.21
CA ILE A 429 8.48 8.43 3.79
C ILE A 429 8.75 6.97 3.40
N LEU A 430 9.56 6.22 4.18
CA LEU A 430 9.77 4.78 3.99
C LEU A 430 8.45 4.00 3.99
N ARG A 431 7.44 4.40 4.77
CA ARG A 431 6.11 3.76 4.74
C ARG A 431 5.47 3.88 3.36
N LEU A 432 5.49 5.10 2.80
CA LEU A 432 4.97 5.39 1.47
C LEU A 432 5.76 4.63 0.39
N SER A 433 7.09 4.66 0.50
CA SER A 433 7.98 3.93 -0.39
C SER A 433 7.71 2.43 -0.35
N GLY A 434 7.55 1.84 0.83
CA GLY A 434 7.26 0.42 1.03
C GLY A 434 5.96 0.00 0.36
N GLN A 435 4.90 0.77 0.61
CA GLN A 435 3.59 0.57 -0.02
C GLN A 435 3.66 0.62 -1.55
N PHE A 436 4.35 1.62 -2.11
CA PHE A 436 4.48 1.79 -3.55
C PHE A 436 5.27 0.66 -4.22
N HIS A 437 6.36 0.19 -3.60
CA HIS A 437 7.10 -0.97 -4.12
C HIS A 437 6.27 -2.25 -4.06
N LEU A 438 5.51 -2.44 -2.99
CA LEU A 438 4.60 -3.57 -2.87
C LEU A 438 3.51 -3.54 -3.96
N VAL A 439 2.85 -2.40 -4.15
CA VAL A 439 1.81 -2.22 -5.18
C VAL A 439 2.36 -2.56 -6.58
N ILE A 440 3.48 -1.96 -6.98
CA ILE A 440 4.09 -2.22 -8.29
C ILE A 440 4.56 -3.68 -8.39
N GLY A 441 5.09 -4.23 -7.31
CA GLY A 441 5.50 -5.63 -7.23
C GLY A 441 4.36 -6.61 -7.49
N VAL A 442 3.17 -6.36 -6.91
CA VAL A 442 1.97 -7.16 -7.18
C VAL A 442 1.52 -7.03 -8.63
N LEU A 443 1.52 -5.84 -9.21
CA LEU A 443 1.14 -5.65 -10.63
C LEU A 443 2.10 -6.40 -11.58
N LEU A 444 3.40 -6.46 -11.26
CA LEU A 444 4.39 -7.24 -12.01
C LEU A 444 4.14 -8.76 -11.91
N LEU A 445 3.63 -9.27 -10.79
CA LEU A 445 3.21 -10.68 -10.70
C LEU A 445 2.09 -10.99 -11.72
N PHE A 446 1.21 -10.04 -11.98
CA PHE A 446 0.15 -10.19 -12.98
C PHE A 446 0.55 -9.75 -14.39
N GLY A 447 1.85 -9.55 -14.65
CA GLY A 447 2.39 -9.35 -16.00
C GLY A 447 2.42 -7.92 -16.52
N PHE A 448 2.08 -6.93 -15.69
CA PHE A 448 2.22 -5.51 -16.05
C PHE A 448 3.67 -5.06 -15.81
N ASP A 449 4.51 -4.96 -16.86
CA ASP A 449 5.91 -4.51 -16.74
C ASP A 449 6.02 -3.00 -16.52
N LEU A 450 5.68 -2.60 -15.31
CA LEU A 450 5.65 -1.21 -14.89
C LEU A 450 7.03 -0.76 -14.38
N PRO A 451 7.44 0.50 -14.67
CA PRO A 451 8.71 1.02 -14.22
C PRO A 451 8.78 1.12 -12.70
N ARG A 452 10.01 1.16 -12.16
CA ARG A 452 10.23 1.47 -10.73
C ARG A 452 9.60 2.81 -10.35
N ILE A 453 9.10 2.89 -9.12
CA ILE A 453 8.40 4.07 -8.60
C ILE A 453 9.32 5.10 -7.94
N MET A 454 10.25 4.64 -7.12
CA MET A 454 11.27 5.46 -6.48
C MET A 454 12.63 4.93 -6.88
N ASN A 455 13.62 5.80 -7.08
CA ASN A 455 14.97 5.36 -7.45
C ASN A 455 16.06 6.06 -6.65
N ARG A 456 16.45 5.49 -5.50
CA ARG A 456 17.58 5.99 -4.70
C ARG A 456 17.53 7.50 -4.48
N TYR A 457 16.34 8.02 -4.17
CA TYR A 457 16.08 9.46 -4.05
C TYR A 457 16.89 10.11 -2.91
N TRP A 458 17.41 9.31 -1.99
CA TRP A 458 18.27 9.73 -0.88
C TRP A 458 19.65 10.16 -1.37
N HIS A 459 20.05 9.69 -2.55
CA HIS A 459 21.34 9.99 -3.18
C HIS A 459 21.21 11.04 -4.28
N ALA A 460 20.15 11.87 -4.25
CA ALA A 460 19.99 12.93 -5.23
C ALA A 460 21.04 14.04 -5.01
N ALA A 461 21.76 14.42 -6.07
CA ALA A 461 22.78 15.47 -6.00
C ALA A 461 22.26 16.87 -6.42
N SER A 462 20.98 16.98 -6.77
CA SER A 462 20.27 18.25 -7.03
C SER A 462 18.78 18.11 -6.73
N PHE A 463 18.07 19.23 -6.54
CA PHE A 463 16.62 19.24 -6.35
C PHE A 463 15.85 18.72 -7.58
N THR A 464 16.35 19.00 -8.79
CA THR A 464 15.79 18.44 -10.04
C THR A 464 15.97 16.92 -10.10
N ASP A 465 17.10 16.40 -9.61
CA ASP A 465 17.35 14.96 -9.52
C ASP A 465 16.48 14.31 -8.43
N PHE A 466 16.30 14.98 -7.29
CA PHE A 466 15.40 14.52 -6.22
C PHE A 466 13.96 14.41 -6.72
N TRP A 467 13.41 15.47 -7.33
CA TRP A 467 12.08 15.47 -7.96
C TRP A 467 11.93 14.34 -8.96
N ARG A 468 12.99 14.06 -9.74
CA ARG A 468 12.98 12.99 -10.72
C ARG A 468 12.98 11.59 -10.09
N ARG A 469 13.58 11.41 -8.91
CA ARG A 469 13.78 10.08 -8.30
C ARG A 469 12.74 9.73 -7.23
N ALA A 470 12.14 10.72 -6.58
CA ALA A 470 11.27 10.52 -5.41
C ALA A 470 9.89 9.96 -5.75
N ASN A 471 9.27 10.39 -6.86
CA ASN A 471 8.01 9.80 -7.35
C ASN A 471 7.94 9.89 -8.88
N ILE A 472 8.42 8.83 -9.54
CA ILE A 472 8.54 8.75 -10.99
C ILE A 472 7.17 8.87 -11.67
N TYR A 473 6.14 8.21 -11.12
CA TYR A 473 4.79 8.20 -11.67
C TYR A 473 4.14 9.58 -11.58
N TRP A 474 4.27 10.26 -10.44
CA TRP A 474 3.78 11.61 -10.28
C TRP A 474 4.48 12.59 -11.22
N ARG A 475 5.82 12.52 -11.30
CA ARG A 475 6.60 13.33 -12.24
C ARG A 475 6.11 13.12 -13.68
N ASP A 476 5.97 11.88 -14.13
CA ASP A 476 5.58 11.57 -15.51
C ASP A 476 4.15 12.06 -15.81
N PHE A 477 3.25 11.90 -14.85
CA PHE A 477 1.90 12.46 -14.89
C PHE A 477 1.93 13.98 -15.08
N MET A 478 2.65 14.69 -14.20
CA MET A 478 2.77 16.15 -14.27
C MET A 478 3.44 16.62 -15.55
N GLN A 479 4.45 15.90 -16.02
CA GLN A 479 5.11 16.21 -17.29
C GLN A 479 4.15 16.11 -18.47
N ARG A 480 3.41 15.01 -18.55
CA ARG A 480 2.49 14.72 -19.66
C ARG A 480 1.27 15.63 -19.68
N VAL A 481 0.64 15.86 -18.53
CA VAL A 481 -0.66 16.55 -18.44
C VAL A 481 -0.51 18.06 -18.27
N VAL A 482 0.56 18.52 -17.61
CA VAL A 482 0.72 19.94 -17.23
C VAL A 482 1.91 20.57 -17.95
N PHE A 483 3.12 20.04 -17.74
CA PHE A 483 4.36 20.68 -18.20
C PHE A 483 4.42 20.83 -19.72
N TYR A 484 4.37 19.74 -20.49
CA TYR A 484 4.52 19.79 -21.94
C TYR A 484 3.42 20.65 -22.59
N PRO A 485 2.13 20.49 -22.26
CA PRO A 485 1.09 21.33 -22.84
C PRO A 485 1.26 22.83 -22.55
N ILE A 486 1.80 23.22 -21.40
CA ILE A 486 2.06 24.63 -21.08
C ILE A 486 3.31 25.12 -21.80
N TYR A 487 4.41 24.38 -21.69
CA TYR A 487 5.68 24.72 -22.31
C TYR A 487 5.55 24.93 -23.83
N PHE A 488 4.85 24.03 -24.53
CA PHE A 488 4.66 24.15 -25.98
C PHE A 488 3.72 25.29 -26.38
N ARG A 489 2.75 25.67 -25.54
CA ARG A 489 1.93 26.88 -25.78
C ARG A 489 2.75 28.16 -25.63
N LEU A 490 3.71 28.16 -24.69
CA LEU A 490 4.62 29.26 -24.43
C LEU A 490 5.92 29.19 -25.26
N ARG A 491 5.94 28.43 -26.36
CA ARG A 491 7.13 28.29 -27.24
C ARG A 491 7.57 29.60 -27.89
N HIS A 492 6.70 30.62 -27.90
CA HIS A 492 6.97 31.95 -28.44
C HIS A 492 7.71 32.85 -27.45
N TRP A 493 7.76 32.48 -26.15
CA TRP A 493 8.56 33.18 -25.14
C TRP A 493 10.02 32.72 -25.19
N PRO A 494 10.96 33.48 -24.59
CA PRO A 494 12.33 33.01 -24.40
C PRO A 494 12.36 31.66 -23.69
N ALA A 495 13.17 30.70 -24.18
CA ALA A 495 13.16 29.31 -23.69
C ALA A 495 13.30 29.19 -22.16
N THR A 496 14.16 30.00 -21.54
CA THR A 496 14.34 30.05 -20.09
C THR A 496 13.06 30.50 -19.36
N ALA A 497 12.34 31.48 -19.91
CA ALA A 497 11.09 31.98 -19.34
C ALA A 497 9.98 30.93 -19.45
N SER A 498 9.83 30.28 -20.62
CA SER A 498 8.86 29.20 -20.82
C SER A 498 9.12 28.02 -19.88
N LEU A 499 10.40 27.66 -19.71
CA LEU A 499 10.83 26.58 -18.81
C LEU A 499 10.55 26.91 -17.34
N LEU A 500 10.92 28.12 -16.91
CA LEU A 500 10.68 28.61 -15.54
C LEU A 500 9.17 28.63 -15.24
N PHE A 501 8.38 29.26 -16.10
CA PHE A 501 6.93 29.38 -15.92
C PHE A 501 6.25 28.01 -15.89
N ALA A 502 6.55 27.13 -16.85
CA ALA A 502 5.97 25.78 -16.87
C ALA A 502 6.34 24.98 -15.61
N THR A 503 7.54 25.17 -15.07
CA THR A 503 7.98 24.52 -13.82
C THR A 503 7.21 25.06 -12.61
N VAL A 504 7.06 26.38 -12.50
CA VAL A 504 6.27 27.01 -11.43
C VAL A 504 4.81 26.52 -11.46
N VAL A 505 4.19 26.44 -12.65
CA VAL A 505 2.82 25.93 -12.77
C VAL A 505 2.75 24.44 -12.40
N VAL A 506 3.74 23.63 -12.72
CA VAL A 506 3.79 22.23 -12.26
C VAL A 506 3.75 22.12 -10.74
N PHE A 507 4.49 22.96 -10.01
CA PHE A 507 4.48 22.93 -8.55
C PHE A 507 3.18 23.49 -7.95
N LEU A 508 2.63 24.55 -8.54
CA LEU A 508 1.32 25.07 -8.15
C LEU A 508 0.21 24.02 -8.32
N VAL A 509 0.18 23.35 -9.47
CA VAL A 509 -0.78 22.27 -9.72
C VAL A 509 -0.48 21.06 -8.86
N THR A 510 0.78 20.75 -8.55
CA THR A 510 1.12 19.67 -7.61
C THR A 510 0.53 19.92 -6.22
N TRP A 511 0.68 21.13 -5.69
CA TRP A 511 0.06 21.53 -4.41
C TRP A 511 -1.47 21.39 -4.45
N ALA A 512 -2.12 21.92 -5.50
CA ALA A 512 -3.58 21.83 -5.63
C ALA A 512 -4.07 20.38 -5.72
N LEU A 513 -3.38 19.54 -6.49
CA LEU A 513 -3.73 18.13 -6.64
C LEU A 513 -3.40 17.30 -5.39
N HIS A 514 -2.39 17.69 -4.62
CA HIS A 514 -2.12 17.13 -3.30
C HIS A 514 -3.29 17.38 -2.34
N GLY A 515 -3.79 18.62 -2.28
CA GLY A 515 -5.01 18.95 -1.54
C GLY A 515 -6.24 18.18 -2.03
N TYR A 516 -6.41 18.05 -3.35
CA TYR A 516 -7.48 17.27 -3.96
C TYR A 516 -7.42 15.78 -3.59
N GLN A 517 -6.22 15.18 -3.58
CA GLN A 517 -6.03 13.81 -3.13
C GLN A 517 -6.39 13.64 -1.65
N TRP A 518 -5.92 14.55 -0.79
CA TRP A 518 -6.25 14.51 0.63
C TRP A 518 -7.73 14.70 0.92
N PHE A 519 -8.42 15.53 0.14
CA PHE A 519 -9.87 15.69 0.25
C PHE A 519 -10.59 14.35 0.10
N TRP A 520 -10.24 13.54 -0.90
CA TRP A 520 -10.89 12.25 -1.07
C TRP A 520 -10.50 11.23 0.00
N LEU A 521 -9.22 11.22 0.40
CA LEU A 521 -8.72 10.27 1.40
C LEU A 521 -9.24 10.58 2.82
N ARG A 522 -9.30 11.86 3.22
CA ARG A 522 -9.67 12.28 4.59
C ARG A 522 -11.06 12.90 4.70
N GLY A 523 -11.63 13.39 3.61
CA GLY A 523 -12.93 14.09 3.59
C GLY A 523 -12.83 15.59 3.82
N SER A 524 -11.64 16.12 4.07
CA SER A 524 -11.39 17.53 4.31
C SER A 524 -10.31 18.06 3.36
N PHE A 525 -10.55 19.26 2.83
CA PHE A 525 -9.55 19.98 2.05
C PHE A 525 -8.69 20.81 3.01
N SER A 526 -7.49 20.33 3.31
CA SER A 526 -6.57 21.00 4.24
C SER A 526 -5.71 22.00 3.48
N ILE A 527 -5.92 23.30 3.72
CA ILE A 527 -4.99 24.36 3.33
C ILE A 527 -4.26 24.80 4.60
N SER A 528 -2.97 24.49 4.70
CA SER A 528 -2.13 24.95 5.80
C SER A 528 -0.97 25.78 5.27
N ALA A 529 -0.55 26.79 6.05
CA ALA A 529 0.59 27.62 5.68
C ALA A 529 1.89 26.81 5.51
N PRO A 530 2.20 25.80 6.35
CA PRO A 530 3.37 24.95 6.13
C PRO A 530 3.32 24.14 4.82
N ASP A 531 2.14 23.66 4.40
CA ASP A 531 1.98 22.94 3.12
C ASP A 531 2.25 23.87 1.93
N VAL A 532 1.66 25.06 1.91
CA VAL A 532 1.91 26.06 0.85
C VAL A 532 3.38 26.45 0.79
N LEU A 533 4.01 26.68 1.96
CA LEU A 533 5.42 27.07 2.05
C LEU A 533 6.33 25.96 1.53
N PHE A 534 6.10 24.70 1.93
CA PHE A 534 6.85 23.55 1.46
C PHE A 534 6.87 23.46 -0.08
N TRP A 535 5.69 23.46 -0.71
CA TRP A 535 5.59 23.32 -2.16
C TRP A 535 6.16 24.53 -2.91
N SER A 536 6.01 25.74 -2.35
CA SER A 536 6.54 26.97 -2.94
C SER A 536 8.06 27.01 -2.91
N VAL A 537 8.67 26.72 -1.76
CA VAL A 537 10.14 26.71 -1.62
C VAL A 537 10.74 25.56 -2.44
N PHE A 538 10.17 24.37 -2.36
CA PHE A 538 10.66 23.23 -3.15
C PHE A 538 10.54 23.50 -4.66
N GLY A 539 9.42 24.08 -5.10
CA GLY A 539 9.22 24.48 -6.49
C GLY A 539 10.21 25.54 -6.96
N ALA A 540 10.50 26.55 -6.14
CA ALA A 540 11.50 27.56 -6.43
C ALA A 540 12.91 26.96 -6.55
N LEU A 541 13.29 26.05 -5.66
CA LEU A 541 14.58 25.35 -5.70
C LEU A 541 14.72 24.47 -6.94
N VAL A 542 13.66 23.77 -7.34
CA VAL A 542 13.65 22.97 -8.58
C VAL A 542 13.74 23.88 -9.80
N ALA A 543 12.95 24.97 -9.84
CA ALA A 543 12.96 25.93 -10.93
C ALA A 543 14.34 26.59 -11.11
N ALA A 544 14.98 27.01 -10.00
CA ALA A 544 16.33 27.56 -10.01
C ALA A 544 17.36 26.54 -10.53
N ASN A 545 17.30 25.29 -10.06
CA ASN A 545 18.18 24.22 -10.56
C ASN A 545 17.93 23.90 -12.04
N THR A 546 16.68 23.93 -12.50
CA THR A 546 16.34 23.71 -13.90
C THR A 546 16.94 24.79 -14.81
N VAL A 547 16.89 26.06 -14.40
CA VAL A 547 17.53 27.17 -15.13
C VAL A 547 19.06 27.06 -15.10
N TYR A 548 19.63 26.73 -13.93
CA TYR A 548 21.06 26.48 -13.79
C TYR A 548 21.54 25.35 -14.71
N ASP A 549 20.79 24.26 -14.76
CA ASP A 549 21.09 23.10 -15.60
C ASP A 549 21.00 23.43 -17.09
N ALA A 550 20.00 24.22 -17.49
CA ALA A 550 19.84 24.68 -18.87
C ALA A 550 21.00 25.57 -19.32
N LYS A 551 21.41 26.55 -18.49
CA LYS A 551 22.53 27.46 -18.78
C LYS A 551 23.88 26.73 -18.84
N ASN A 552 24.06 25.70 -18.01
CA ASN A 552 25.31 24.97 -17.90
C ASN A 552 25.35 23.65 -18.70
N ALA A 553 24.33 23.36 -19.51
CA ALA A 553 24.23 22.13 -20.29
C ALA A 553 25.46 21.89 -21.20
N GLY A 554 26.03 22.95 -21.79
CA GLY A 554 27.25 22.88 -22.61
C GLY A 554 28.52 22.53 -21.81
N ARG A 555 28.63 22.98 -20.55
CA ARG A 555 29.78 22.70 -19.67
C ARG A 555 29.78 21.26 -19.12
N LYS A 556 28.59 20.64 -18.97
CA LYS A 556 28.44 19.27 -18.45
C LYS A 556 29.11 18.19 -19.30
N LYS A 557 29.23 18.38 -20.62
CA LYS A 557 29.95 17.45 -21.52
C LYS A 557 31.46 17.37 -21.23
N SER A 558 32.09 18.47 -20.81
CA SER A 558 33.51 18.51 -20.43
C SER A 558 33.75 17.95 -19.02
N THR A 559 32.77 18.08 -18.12
CA THR A 559 32.89 17.65 -16.71
C THR A 559 32.75 16.13 -16.51
N ALA A 560 32.16 15.40 -17.45
CA ALA A 560 32.05 13.93 -17.41
C ALA A 560 33.43 13.22 -17.38
N LEU A 561 34.47 13.85 -17.96
CA LEU A 561 35.85 13.35 -17.86
C LEU A 561 36.51 13.68 -16.51
N ARG A 562 36.15 14.84 -15.90
CA ARG A 562 36.69 15.33 -14.61
C ARG A 562 36.01 14.71 -13.38
N GLN A 563 34.79 14.18 -13.54
CA GLN A 563 34.04 13.41 -12.53
C GLN A 563 34.71 12.08 -12.14
N ARG A 564 35.81 11.68 -12.80
CA ARG A 564 36.62 10.51 -12.45
C ARG A 564 37.68 10.77 -11.37
N SER A 565 37.86 12.02 -10.95
CA SER A 565 38.80 12.39 -9.88
C SER A 565 38.20 12.22 -8.48
N PHE A 566 39.05 11.97 -7.47
CA PHE A 566 38.65 11.92 -6.06
C PHE A 566 37.88 13.18 -5.62
N VAL A 567 38.33 14.35 -6.09
CA VAL A 567 37.67 15.66 -5.85
C VAL A 567 36.25 15.67 -6.42
N GLY A 568 36.03 15.07 -7.60
CA GLY A 568 34.70 14.93 -8.20
C GLY A 568 33.74 14.11 -7.34
N ILE A 569 34.22 13.01 -6.76
CA ILE A 569 33.44 12.13 -5.87
C ILE A 569 33.14 12.85 -4.55
N ALA A 570 34.13 13.54 -3.97
CA ALA A 570 33.93 14.32 -2.75
C ALA A 570 32.90 15.43 -2.94
N LEU A 571 33.00 16.21 -4.03
CA LEU A 571 32.03 17.25 -4.36
C LEU A 571 30.62 16.68 -4.62
N HIS A 572 30.52 15.52 -5.26
CA HIS A 572 29.23 14.85 -5.46
C HIS A 572 28.63 14.37 -4.14
N THR A 573 29.46 13.80 -3.25
CA THR A 573 29.05 13.38 -1.90
C THR A 573 28.53 14.57 -1.09
N LEU A 574 29.24 15.71 -1.11
CA LEU A 574 28.79 16.95 -0.46
C LEU A 574 27.46 17.46 -1.03
N ARG A 575 27.24 17.36 -2.34
CA ARG A 575 25.95 17.71 -2.95
C ARG A 575 24.82 16.82 -2.47
N ILE A 576 25.04 15.51 -2.36
CA ILE A 576 24.05 14.56 -1.82
C ILE A 576 23.70 14.96 -0.38
N ILE A 577 24.70 15.20 0.46
CA ILE A 577 24.49 15.62 1.86
C ILE A 577 23.71 16.93 1.90
N GLY A 578 24.10 17.95 1.13
CA GLY A 578 23.43 19.24 1.10
C GLY A 578 21.96 19.15 0.67
N VAL A 579 21.67 18.40 -0.40
CA VAL A 579 20.28 18.19 -0.86
C VAL A 579 19.48 17.43 0.18
N PHE A 580 20.03 16.36 0.75
CA PHE A 580 19.36 15.58 1.80
C PHE A 580 19.00 16.45 3.01
N SER A 581 19.95 17.26 3.52
CA SER A 581 19.72 18.16 4.65
C SER A 581 18.62 19.18 4.36
N VAL A 582 18.60 19.79 3.17
CA VAL A 582 17.55 20.74 2.78
C VAL A 582 16.19 20.04 2.65
N ILE A 583 16.14 18.82 2.12
CA ILE A 583 14.90 18.05 2.04
C ILE A 583 14.39 17.68 3.44
N CYS A 584 15.24 17.27 4.37
CA CYS A 584 14.84 17.03 5.77
C CYS A 584 14.26 18.30 6.41
N LEU A 585 14.90 19.45 6.18
CA LEU A 585 14.41 20.75 6.64
C LEU A 585 13.02 21.07 6.06
N LEU A 586 12.85 20.95 4.74
CA LEU A 586 11.57 21.18 4.08
C LEU A 586 10.49 20.22 4.59
N TRP A 587 10.83 18.95 4.78
CA TRP A 587 9.90 17.96 5.32
C TRP A 587 9.45 18.26 6.75
N SER A 588 10.34 18.81 7.58
CA SER A 588 10.00 19.25 8.93
C SER A 588 9.02 20.43 8.96
N ILE A 589 9.10 21.33 7.97
CA ILE A 589 8.09 22.38 7.78
C ILE A 589 6.76 21.71 7.42
N TRP A 590 6.78 20.81 6.44
CA TRP A 590 5.57 20.17 5.92
C TRP A 590 4.78 19.36 6.96
N ILE A 591 5.47 18.72 7.92
CA ILE A 591 4.83 17.92 8.96
C ILE A 591 4.35 18.75 10.17
N SER A 592 4.86 19.97 10.35
CA SER A 592 4.47 20.85 11.47
C SER A 592 3.00 21.25 11.40
N THR A 593 2.35 21.41 12.56
CA THR A 593 0.95 21.86 12.61
C THR A 593 0.83 23.35 12.28
N SER A 594 1.86 24.12 12.61
CA SER A 594 1.95 25.56 12.37
C SER A 594 3.40 26.03 12.19
N LEU A 595 3.56 27.19 11.54
CA LEU A 595 4.90 27.80 11.39
C LEU A 595 5.48 28.26 12.74
N SER A 596 4.64 28.66 13.71
CA SER A 596 5.06 29.02 15.06
C SER A 596 5.64 27.84 15.83
N GLU A 597 4.98 26.68 15.75
CA GLU A 597 5.51 25.44 16.32
C GLU A 597 6.85 25.09 15.67
N TRP A 598 6.94 25.15 14.34
CA TRP A 598 8.20 24.88 13.64
C TRP A 598 9.33 25.85 14.03
N MET A 599 9.04 27.15 14.19
CA MET A 599 10.02 28.13 14.66
C MET A 599 10.46 27.83 16.11
N SER A 600 9.55 27.34 16.96
CA SER A 600 9.88 27.00 18.35
C SER A 600 10.88 25.86 18.48
N LEU A 601 10.96 24.95 17.50
CA LEU A 601 11.95 23.86 17.45
C LEU A 601 13.41 24.37 17.42
N TRP A 602 13.62 25.61 16.97
CA TRP A 602 14.94 26.23 16.87
C TRP A 602 15.34 26.97 18.14
N ALA A 603 14.43 27.12 19.11
CA ALA A 603 14.68 27.75 20.40
C ALA A 603 15.39 26.80 21.38
N ILE A 604 16.41 26.10 20.88
CA ILE A 604 17.23 25.17 21.66
C ILE A 604 18.57 25.80 22.05
N PRO A 605 19.18 25.36 23.17
CA PRO A 605 20.53 25.76 23.53
C PRO A 605 21.54 25.34 22.46
N GLY A 606 22.69 26.04 22.40
CA GLY A 606 23.77 25.72 21.49
C GLY A 606 24.34 24.30 21.68
N PRO A 607 25.12 23.78 20.71
CA PRO A 607 25.60 22.41 20.73
C PRO A 607 26.50 22.13 21.93
N THR A 608 26.21 21.04 22.63
CA THR A 608 27.00 20.53 23.76
C THR A 608 27.94 19.40 23.32
N TRP A 609 28.90 19.04 24.16
CA TRP A 609 29.77 17.87 23.90
C TRP A 609 28.99 16.56 23.79
N LYS A 610 27.87 16.42 24.52
CA LYS A 610 26.98 15.26 24.39
C LYS A 610 26.39 15.18 22.99
N ASP A 611 25.95 16.32 22.43
CA ASP A 611 25.45 16.38 21.05
C ASP A 611 26.52 15.92 20.05
N VAL A 612 27.77 16.39 20.22
CA VAL A 612 28.89 15.99 19.35
C VAL A 612 29.14 14.48 19.42
N THR A 613 29.10 13.87 20.60
CA THR A 613 29.32 12.42 20.75
C THR A 613 28.23 11.58 20.07
N VAL A 614 26.99 12.06 20.03
CA VAL A 614 25.86 11.38 19.36
C VAL A 614 25.87 11.64 17.86
N LEU A 615 26.11 12.88 17.45
CA LEU A 615 26.02 13.31 16.06
C LEU A 615 27.24 12.92 15.22
N ALA A 616 28.45 12.84 15.79
CA ALA A 616 29.65 12.51 15.02
C ALA A 616 29.58 11.11 14.38
N PRO A 617 29.22 10.03 15.09
CA PRO A 617 29.04 8.71 14.48
C PRO A 617 27.93 8.70 13.43
N ALA A 618 26.80 9.36 13.71
CA ALA A 618 25.67 9.46 12.77
C ALA A 618 26.06 10.20 11.49
N PHE A 619 26.83 11.29 11.61
CA PHE A 619 27.35 12.06 10.49
C PHE A 619 28.34 11.25 9.66
N VAL A 620 29.28 10.54 10.29
CA VAL A 620 30.22 9.65 9.58
C VAL A 620 29.45 8.56 8.82
N GLY A 621 28.46 7.93 9.46
CA GLY A 621 27.57 6.96 8.80
C GLY A 621 26.84 7.58 7.60
N GLY A 622 26.31 8.78 7.74
CA GLY A 622 25.67 9.54 6.66
C GLY A 622 26.62 9.84 5.50
N VAL A 623 27.87 10.23 5.79
CA VAL A 623 28.91 10.46 4.78
C VAL A 623 29.25 9.17 4.03
N VAL A 624 29.38 8.04 4.73
CA VAL A 624 29.64 6.73 4.11
C VAL A 624 28.49 6.32 3.17
N LEU A 625 27.24 6.52 3.59
CA LEU A 625 26.07 6.26 2.75
C LEU A 625 26.01 7.18 1.52
N ALA A 626 26.32 8.47 1.69
CA ALA A 626 26.38 9.42 0.59
C ALA A 626 27.53 9.10 -0.39
N LEU A 627 28.69 8.66 0.12
CA LEU A 627 29.82 8.21 -0.68
C LEU A 627 29.47 6.96 -1.48
N TRP A 628 28.81 5.98 -0.84
CA TRP A 628 28.26 4.82 -1.52
C TRP A 628 27.30 5.24 -2.64
N GLY A 629 26.41 6.20 -2.37
CA GLY A 629 25.52 6.79 -3.35
C GLY A 629 26.26 7.41 -4.54
N ALA A 630 27.31 8.18 -4.28
CA ALA A 630 28.15 8.80 -5.31
C ALA A 630 28.88 7.76 -6.18
N LEU A 631 29.43 6.71 -5.55
CA LEU A 631 30.08 5.60 -6.24
C LEU A 631 29.08 4.79 -7.08
N ALA A 632 27.86 4.60 -6.56
CA ALA A 632 26.83 3.85 -7.26
C ALA A 632 26.22 4.65 -8.43
N ALA A 633 26.13 5.98 -8.33
CA ALA A 633 25.69 6.86 -9.41
C ALA A 633 26.62 6.78 -10.63
N ARG A 634 27.93 6.62 -10.41
CA ARG A 634 28.92 6.37 -11.48
C ARG A 634 28.59 5.14 -12.32
N ASN A 635 28.04 4.09 -11.71
CA ASN A 635 27.64 2.87 -12.40
C ASN A 635 26.30 3.04 -13.15
N GLU A 636 25.45 4.00 -12.75
CA GLU A 636 24.21 4.35 -13.48
C GLU A 636 24.48 5.26 -14.69
N GLU A 637 25.50 6.12 -14.65
CA GLU A 637 25.82 7.08 -15.72
C GLU A 637 26.61 6.49 -16.91
N LEU A 638 26.96 5.20 -16.88
CA LEU A 638 27.39 4.48 -18.08
C LEU A 638 26.23 4.46 -19.09
N PRO A 639 26.43 4.94 -20.34
CA PRO A 639 25.34 5.37 -21.19
C PRO A 639 24.30 4.28 -21.46
N HIS A 640 23.13 4.42 -20.83
CA HIS A 640 21.88 3.79 -21.26
C HIS A 640 21.35 4.37 -22.59
N GLY A 641 22.11 5.25 -23.26
CA GLY A 641 21.84 5.76 -24.60
C GLY A 641 21.93 4.71 -25.72
N ALA A 642 22.44 3.51 -25.43
CA ALA A 642 22.39 2.36 -26.33
C ALA A 642 21.25 1.38 -26.00
N ALA A 643 20.41 1.64 -24.99
CA ALA A 643 19.33 0.73 -24.60
C ALA A 643 18.06 0.82 -25.47
N SER A 644 18.03 1.65 -26.51
CA SER A 644 17.02 1.56 -27.58
C SER A 644 17.55 0.98 -28.90
N ARG A 645 18.85 0.67 -28.99
CA ARG A 645 19.50 0.03 -30.16
C ARG A 645 20.66 -0.91 -29.77
N ALA A 646 20.48 -1.69 -28.72
CA ALA A 646 21.37 -2.82 -28.43
C ALA A 646 20.59 -4.11 -28.69
N THR A 647 20.88 -4.71 -29.84
CA THR A 647 20.95 -6.14 -30.02
C THR A 647 21.37 -6.84 -28.72
N SER A 648 20.52 -7.74 -28.22
CA SER A 648 20.85 -8.78 -27.24
C SER A 648 21.84 -8.34 -26.15
N SER A 649 21.38 -7.63 -25.12
CA SER A 649 22.09 -7.73 -23.83
C SER A 649 22.11 -9.22 -23.45
N PRO A 650 23.25 -9.81 -23.03
CA PRO A 650 23.29 -11.22 -22.66
C PRO A 650 22.19 -11.43 -21.64
N GLU A 651 21.25 -12.34 -21.94
CA GLU A 651 20.13 -12.67 -21.05
C GLU A 651 20.68 -12.72 -19.63
N LYS A 652 20.24 -11.81 -18.76
CA LYS A 652 20.45 -12.01 -17.34
C LYS A 652 19.73 -13.31 -17.05
N SER A 653 20.49 -14.40 -16.91
CA SER A 653 19.96 -15.71 -16.58
C SER A 653 18.97 -15.52 -15.43
N PHE A 654 17.77 -16.09 -15.57
CA PHE A 654 16.72 -16.00 -14.55
C PHE A 654 17.28 -16.26 -13.13
N LEU A 655 18.20 -17.22 -12.99
CA LEU A 655 18.87 -17.54 -11.72
C LEU A 655 19.75 -16.39 -11.20
N ALA A 656 20.41 -15.63 -12.06
CA ALA A 656 21.20 -14.47 -11.66
C ALA A 656 20.33 -13.34 -11.07
N ALA A 657 19.05 -13.28 -11.46
CA ALA A 657 18.07 -12.36 -10.86
C ALA A 657 17.37 -12.94 -9.63
N ALA A 658 17.07 -14.24 -9.65
CA ALA A 658 16.33 -14.94 -8.59
C ALA A 658 17.17 -15.21 -7.34
N LEU A 659 18.40 -15.73 -7.50
CA LEU A 659 19.22 -16.19 -6.39
C LEU A 659 19.53 -15.09 -5.35
N PRO A 660 19.90 -13.86 -5.73
CA PRO A 660 20.15 -12.80 -4.74
C PRO A 660 18.88 -12.41 -3.97
N THR A 661 17.72 -12.42 -4.64
CA THR A 661 16.43 -12.09 -4.01
C THR A 661 16.03 -13.18 -3.02
N ALA A 662 16.09 -14.45 -3.44
CA ALA A 662 15.81 -15.60 -2.59
C ALA A 662 16.75 -15.67 -1.38
N ALA A 663 18.05 -15.48 -1.59
CA ALA A 663 19.05 -15.47 -0.52
C ALA A 663 18.80 -14.34 0.48
N ALA A 664 18.43 -13.14 0.02
CA ALA A 664 18.10 -12.02 0.90
C ALA A 664 16.83 -12.28 1.73
N ILE A 665 15.77 -12.83 1.12
CA ILE A 665 14.54 -13.21 1.84
C ILE A 665 14.87 -14.24 2.93
N LEU A 666 15.61 -15.29 2.56
CA LEU A 666 16.00 -16.36 3.48
C LEU A 666 16.90 -15.85 4.61
N ALA A 667 17.85 -14.95 4.31
CA ALA A 667 18.71 -14.35 5.32
C ALA A 667 17.90 -13.57 6.37
N VAL A 668 16.93 -12.76 5.93
CA VAL A 668 16.05 -12.01 6.86
C VAL A 668 15.21 -12.99 7.69
N LEU A 669 14.62 -14.01 7.07
CA LEU A 669 13.85 -15.04 7.78
C LEU A 669 14.69 -15.77 8.83
N ILE A 670 15.92 -16.17 8.51
CA ILE A 670 16.84 -16.86 9.43
C ILE A 670 17.23 -15.93 10.58
N ILE A 671 17.64 -14.69 10.29
CA ILE A 671 18.05 -13.71 11.31
C ILE A 671 16.88 -13.39 12.24
N SER A 672 15.65 -13.41 11.74
CA SER A 672 14.44 -13.16 12.52
C SER A 672 13.98 -14.33 13.41
N GLN A 673 14.66 -15.48 13.39
CA GLN A 673 14.30 -16.61 14.26
C GLN A 673 14.80 -16.39 15.70
N PRO A 674 13.96 -16.66 16.74
CA PRO A 674 14.37 -16.51 18.15
C PRO A 674 15.64 -17.27 18.52
N ALA A 675 15.82 -18.47 17.97
CA ALA A 675 17.02 -19.29 18.17
C ALA A 675 18.30 -18.68 17.59
N VAL A 676 18.17 -17.77 16.62
CA VAL A 676 19.29 -17.10 15.95
C VAL A 676 19.56 -15.76 16.61
N TYR A 677 18.57 -14.86 16.66
CA TYR A 677 18.77 -13.54 17.26
C TYR A 677 19.11 -13.60 18.76
N GLY A 678 18.63 -14.63 19.48
CA GLY A 678 18.97 -14.85 20.89
C GLY A 678 20.47 -15.09 21.13
N ARG A 679 21.23 -15.51 20.10
CA ARG A 679 22.68 -15.71 20.19
C ARG A 679 23.49 -14.41 20.05
N PHE A 680 22.87 -13.33 19.55
CA PHE A 680 23.53 -12.03 19.37
C PHE A 680 23.39 -11.10 20.59
N GLY A 681 22.82 -11.61 21.69
CA GLY A 681 22.67 -10.90 22.97
C GLY A 681 21.23 -10.46 23.25
N GLN A 682 20.95 -10.18 24.53
CA GLN A 682 19.59 -9.85 25.00
C GLN A 682 19.03 -8.58 24.37
N SER A 683 19.86 -7.55 24.15
CA SER A 683 19.42 -6.28 23.56
C SER A 683 18.96 -6.45 22.10
N PHE A 684 19.68 -7.24 21.30
CA PHE A 684 19.28 -7.51 19.93
C PHE A 684 18.01 -8.36 19.87
N ALA A 685 17.88 -9.33 20.79
CA ALA A 685 16.68 -10.15 20.90
C ALA A 685 15.42 -9.33 21.24
N ALA A 686 15.54 -8.39 22.19
CA ALA A 686 14.44 -7.49 22.53
C ALA A 686 14.02 -6.62 21.34
N ILE A 687 14.97 -6.07 20.59
CA ILE A 687 14.69 -5.26 19.39
C ILE A 687 13.99 -6.10 18.31
N ALA A 688 14.48 -7.31 18.03
CA ALA A 688 13.91 -8.19 17.02
C ALA A 688 12.47 -8.60 17.39
N GLU A 689 12.21 -8.88 18.67
CA GLU A 689 10.86 -9.18 19.18
C GLU A 689 9.94 -7.95 19.17
N GLU A 690 10.45 -6.76 19.46
CA GLU A 690 9.65 -5.53 19.39
C GLU A 690 9.29 -5.19 17.94
N LEU A 691 10.19 -5.43 16.97
CA LEU A 691 9.93 -5.20 15.55
C LEU A 691 8.88 -6.16 14.96
N SER A 692 8.64 -7.33 15.55
CA SER A 692 7.58 -8.25 15.12
C SER A 692 6.20 -7.89 15.69
N LYS A 693 6.14 -7.01 16.70
CA LYS A 693 4.91 -6.54 17.32
C LYS A 693 4.44 -5.22 16.69
N GLU A 694 3.13 -5.10 16.52
CA GLU A 694 2.50 -3.82 16.17
C GLU A 694 2.35 -2.98 17.44
N LYS A 695 2.93 -1.79 17.44
CA LYS A 695 2.99 -0.88 18.59
C LYS A 695 2.92 0.56 18.09
N LEU A 696 2.34 1.44 18.89
CA LEU A 696 2.38 2.88 18.64
C LEU A 696 3.72 3.47 19.09
N SER A 697 4.24 4.44 18.34
CA SER A 697 5.42 5.19 18.78
C SER A 697 5.11 5.92 20.10
N ARG A 698 6.15 6.29 20.86
CA ARG A 698 5.97 7.07 22.09
C ARG A 698 5.23 8.38 21.84
N GLN A 699 5.51 9.02 20.71
CA GLN A 699 4.82 10.25 20.29
C GLN A 699 3.33 10.02 20.03
N ASP A 700 2.98 8.96 19.30
CA ASP A 700 1.57 8.69 18.96
C ASP A 700 0.79 8.21 20.19
N LEU A 701 1.44 7.46 21.10
CA LEU A 701 0.88 7.15 22.42
C LEU A 701 0.60 8.43 23.21
N ALA A 702 1.57 9.34 23.31
CA ALA A 702 1.39 10.62 24.00
C ALA A 702 0.29 11.49 23.34
N THR A 703 0.19 11.46 22.01
CA THR A 703 -0.85 12.18 21.26
C THR A 703 -2.23 11.57 21.49
N LEU A 704 -2.35 10.23 21.51
CA LEU A 704 -3.59 9.53 21.81
C LEU A 704 -4.03 9.74 23.26
N GLU A 705 -3.11 9.71 24.21
CA GLU A 705 -3.37 10.02 25.62
C GLU A 705 -3.86 11.46 25.76
N ARG A 706 -3.16 12.44 25.17
CA ARG A 706 -3.60 13.86 25.17
C ARG A 706 -4.97 14.03 24.53
N GLY A 707 -5.19 13.44 23.35
CA GLY A 707 -6.49 13.49 22.65
C GLY A 707 -7.62 12.82 23.43
N TYR A 708 -7.34 11.74 24.16
CA TYR A 708 -8.30 11.08 25.05
C TYR A 708 -8.71 11.99 26.23
N TYR A 709 -7.75 12.66 26.87
CA TYR A 709 -8.06 13.63 27.94
C TYR A 709 -8.72 14.91 27.41
N GLU A 710 -8.38 15.36 26.20
CA GLU A 710 -9.08 16.45 25.52
C GLU A 710 -10.53 16.08 25.18
N ASN A 711 -10.82 14.82 24.86
CA ASN A 711 -12.19 14.32 24.63
C ASN A 711 -13.00 14.17 25.92
N LEU A 712 -12.37 13.87 27.06
CA LEU A 712 -13.04 13.89 28.37
C LEU A 712 -13.45 15.30 28.81
N THR A 713 -12.85 16.33 28.21
CA THR A 713 -13.10 17.75 28.51
C THR A 713 -13.86 18.49 27.40
N ARG A 714 -14.11 17.85 26.25
CA ARG A 714 -14.84 18.41 25.09
C ARG A 714 -16.00 17.48 24.68
N VAL A 715 -17.22 17.99 24.73
CA VAL A 715 -18.46 17.24 24.39
C VAL A 715 -18.65 16.99 22.89
N ASP A 716 -17.88 17.60 21.99
CA ASP A 716 -18.14 17.46 20.55
C ASP A 716 -16.86 17.32 19.70
N ARG A 717 -16.60 16.09 19.24
CA ARG A 717 -16.07 15.67 17.91
C ARG A 717 -15.09 14.50 18.01
N PHE A 718 -15.48 13.34 17.47
CA PHE A 718 -14.60 12.53 16.62
C PHE A 718 -15.41 11.57 15.74
N ASN A 719 -15.18 11.63 14.42
CA ASN A 719 -15.46 10.53 13.51
C ASN A 719 -14.30 10.42 12.52
N SER A 720 -13.36 9.55 12.84
CA SER A 720 -12.35 9.02 11.91
C SER A 720 -12.12 7.54 12.24
N ALA A 721 -13.19 6.75 12.12
CA ALA A 721 -13.15 5.31 12.32
C ALA A 721 -12.62 4.62 11.06
N MET A 722 -11.29 4.55 10.91
CA MET A 722 -10.62 3.46 10.21
C MET A 722 -9.12 3.41 10.55
N SER A 723 -8.81 3.20 11.84
CA SER A 723 -7.49 2.68 12.23
C SER A 723 -7.46 1.97 13.59
N PHE A 724 -8.52 2.01 14.39
CA PHE A 724 -8.55 1.27 15.66
C PHE A 724 -9.95 0.67 15.87
N LYS A 725 -10.06 -0.63 15.64
CA LYS A 725 -11.05 -1.48 16.34
C LYS A 725 -10.25 -2.49 17.13
N GLY A 726 -10.20 -2.31 18.44
CA GLY A 726 -9.50 -3.22 19.34
C GLY A 726 -9.49 -2.71 20.78
N GLU A 727 -10.68 -2.56 21.38
CA GLU A 727 -11.03 -2.87 22.78
C GLU A 727 -12.28 -2.07 23.22
N PRO A 728 -13.32 -2.71 23.80
CA PRO A 728 -14.40 -2.01 24.48
C PRO A 728 -14.05 -1.83 25.96
N ILE A 729 -13.71 -0.61 26.38
CA ILE A 729 -13.73 -0.24 27.80
C ILE A 729 -15.19 -0.01 28.18
N GLY A 730 -15.73 -0.90 29.01
CA GLY A 730 -17.12 -0.87 29.44
C GLY A 730 -17.39 0.26 30.43
N VAL A 731 -18.32 1.15 30.10
CA VAL A 731 -19.05 1.98 31.06
C VAL A 731 -20.54 1.72 30.85
N PRO A 732 -21.30 1.32 31.88
CA PRO A 732 -22.73 1.09 31.73
C PRO A 732 -23.45 2.44 31.62
N ILE A 733 -23.96 2.74 30.42
CA ILE A 733 -24.97 3.78 30.24
C ILE A 733 -26.31 3.16 30.64
N THR A 734 -26.79 3.48 31.84
CA THR A 734 -28.17 3.20 32.24
C THR A 734 -29.10 4.07 31.38
N SER A 735 -29.98 3.41 30.63
CA SER A 735 -30.98 4.08 29.82
C SER A 735 -31.95 4.84 30.72
N THR A 736 -32.06 6.16 30.54
CA THR A 736 -33.27 6.87 30.93
C THR A 736 -34.03 7.19 29.66
N ARG A 737 -35.12 6.45 29.44
CA ARG A 737 -36.15 6.71 28.44
C ARG A 737 -36.74 8.09 28.73
N ALA A 738 -36.60 9.03 27.79
CA ALA A 738 -37.48 10.19 27.71
C ALA A 738 -38.09 10.20 26.31
N THR A 739 -39.31 9.66 26.25
CA THR A 739 -40.26 9.78 25.15
C THR A 739 -40.53 11.26 24.85
N PHE A 740 -40.21 11.70 23.63
CA PHE A 740 -40.72 12.95 23.08
C PHE A 740 -42.09 12.68 22.45
N SER A 741 -43.14 13.23 23.05
CA SER A 741 -44.45 13.42 22.42
C SER A 741 -44.63 14.90 22.15
N ALA A 742 -44.90 15.24 20.90
CA ALA A 742 -45.19 16.58 20.43
C ALA A 742 -46.49 17.13 21.05
N SER A 743 -46.49 18.41 21.44
CA SER A 743 -47.62 19.31 21.23
C SER A 743 -47.25 20.77 21.52
N CYS A 744 -47.64 21.61 20.55
CA CYS A 744 -47.86 23.05 20.48
C CYS A 744 -47.76 23.92 21.75
N PHE A 745 -47.25 25.15 21.56
CA PHE A 745 -47.90 26.47 21.75
C PHE A 745 -46.78 27.51 21.90
N ASP A 746 -46.55 28.41 20.95
CA ASP A 746 -47.31 29.63 20.62
C ASP A 746 -47.25 30.69 21.74
N HIS A 747 -46.79 31.87 21.35
CA HIS A 747 -46.46 33.00 22.20
C HIS A 747 -47.73 33.66 22.76
N ARG A 748 -47.84 33.80 24.09
CA ARG A 748 -48.43 35.02 24.67
C ARG A 748 -48.01 35.26 26.12
N TRP A 749 -47.66 36.51 26.36
CA TRP A 749 -47.19 37.09 27.61
C TRP A 749 -48.39 37.72 28.32
N ASP A 750 -48.59 37.45 29.62
CA ASP A 750 -49.47 38.24 30.50
C ASP A 750 -48.84 38.32 31.92
N PRO A 751 -48.59 39.52 32.45
CA PRO A 751 -47.90 39.74 33.72
C PRO A 751 -48.89 39.85 34.89
N ARG A 752 -48.66 39.09 35.98
CA ARG A 752 -49.14 39.47 37.32
C ARG A 752 -48.52 38.60 38.44
N THR A 753 -47.67 39.26 39.24
CA THR A 753 -47.41 39.08 40.68
C THR A 753 -46.62 37.86 41.23
N PRO A 754 -45.95 38.04 42.40
CA PRO A 754 -44.71 37.34 42.79
C PRO A 754 -44.80 36.54 44.12
N HIS A 755 -43.66 35.95 44.53
CA HIS A 755 -43.37 35.23 45.80
C HIS A 755 -43.80 33.75 45.81
N PHE A 756 -42.98 32.77 46.24
CA PHE A 756 -42.42 32.61 47.58
C PHE A 756 -41.30 31.54 47.61
N THR A 757 -40.49 31.66 48.65
CA THR A 757 -39.26 30.94 49.05
C THR A 757 -39.55 29.57 49.74
N PRO A 758 -38.52 28.82 50.21
CA PRO A 758 -38.40 27.36 50.07
C PRO A 758 -38.76 26.57 51.34
N ILE A 759 -38.86 25.25 51.22
CA ILE A 759 -38.96 24.34 52.39
C ILE A 759 -38.03 23.15 52.19
N GLY A 760 -37.14 22.93 53.16
CA GLY A 760 -36.28 21.76 53.30
C GLY A 760 -36.95 20.59 54.01
N GLY A 761 -36.22 19.48 54.14
CA GLY A 761 -36.61 18.33 54.93
C GLY A 761 -35.42 17.43 55.24
N GLU A 762 -35.07 17.36 56.51
CA GLU A 762 -34.07 16.49 57.15
C GLU A 762 -34.60 15.06 57.40
N CYS A 763 -33.68 14.08 57.52
CA CYS A 763 -33.61 13.02 58.57
C CYS A 763 -32.47 12.04 58.18
N GLY A 764 -31.35 11.91 58.92
CA GLY A 764 -31.14 11.04 60.12
C GLY A 764 -30.72 9.61 59.69
N THR A 765 -29.68 8.91 60.15
CA THR A 765 -28.96 8.87 61.45
C THR A 765 -27.64 8.06 61.37
N ARG A 766 -26.60 8.57 62.07
CA ARG A 766 -25.50 7.95 62.87
C ARG A 766 -24.94 6.55 62.57
N ASN A 767 -23.59 6.48 62.43
CA ASN A 767 -22.72 5.72 63.35
C ASN A 767 -21.29 6.32 63.40
N THR A 768 -20.75 6.43 64.62
CA THR A 768 -19.46 7.06 64.99
C THR A 768 -18.44 6.01 65.45
N THR A 769 -17.14 6.17 65.11
CA THR A 769 -16.00 6.20 66.08
C THR A 769 -14.62 6.40 65.41
N ASN A 770 -13.96 7.51 65.78
CA ASN A 770 -12.54 7.76 66.11
C ASN A 770 -11.36 7.16 65.30
N TYR A 771 -10.43 8.01 64.81
CA TYR A 771 -9.23 8.49 65.54
C TYR A 771 -8.37 9.52 64.72
N ARG A 772 -8.20 10.70 65.33
CA ARG A 772 -7.06 11.67 65.43
C ARG A 772 -6.09 12.01 64.26
N LEU A 773 -6.03 13.32 64.02
CA LEU A 773 -4.92 14.14 63.48
C LEU A 773 -3.65 14.12 64.37
N PRO A 774 -2.51 14.61 63.85
CA PRO A 774 -2.03 15.94 64.29
C PRO A 774 -1.37 16.82 63.20
N GLU A 775 -1.72 18.11 63.21
CA GLU A 775 -0.83 19.27 62.98
C GLU A 775 -0.37 19.78 64.38
N PRO A 776 0.56 20.77 64.59
CA PRO A 776 1.07 21.82 63.68
C PRO A 776 2.59 22.18 63.80
N ALA A 777 3.07 23.16 63.00
CA ALA A 777 3.78 24.38 63.43
C ALA A 777 4.91 24.89 62.50
N GLY A 778 4.93 26.22 62.25
CA GLY A 778 6.12 27.04 61.97
C GLY A 778 6.30 27.56 60.54
N SER A 779 5.67 28.67 60.13
CA SER A 779 6.20 30.05 60.11
C SER A 779 7.51 30.28 59.31
N HIS A 780 7.43 30.98 58.17
CA HIS A 780 8.12 32.26 57.93
C HIS A 780 7.73 32.90 56.58
N CYS A 781 7.24 34.15 56.67
CA CYS A 781 7.10 35.12 55.59
C CYS A 781 8.46 35.46 54.98
N TRP A 782 8.53 35.82 53.68
CA TRP A 782 9.19 37.03 53.19
C TRP A 782 8.58 37.46 51.84
N ALA A 783 8.41 38.77 51.72
CA ALA A 783 7.61 39.44 50.71
C ALA A 783 8.41 39.88 49.46
N ALA A 784 7.65 40.07 48.38
CA ALA A 784 7.79 40.97 47.23
C ALA A 784 9.03 41.87 47.10
N ARG A 785 9.60 41.93 45.87
CA ARG A 785 9.38 43.02 44.88
C ARG A 785 10.28 42.87 43.61
N PRO A 786 9.98 43.61 42.52
CA PRO A 786 10.22 43.19 41.14
C PRO A 786 11.41 43.89 40.45
N LYS A 787 11.81 43.34 39.30
CA LYS A 787 12.19 44.07 38.07
C LYS A 787 12.00 43.17 36.86
#